data_AF-A0A9E3FDR1-F1
#
_entry.id   AF-A0A9E3FDR1-F1
#
_cell.length_a   1.000
_cell.length_b   1.000
_cell.length_c   1.000
_cell.angle_alpha   90.00
_cell.angle_beta   90.00
_cell.angle_gamma   90.00
#
_symmetry.space_group_name_H-M   'P 1'
#
loop_
_entity.id
_entity.type
_entity.pdbx_description
1 polymer ?
#
loop_
_entity_poly.entity_id
_entity_poly.type
_entity_poly.pdbx_seq_one_letter_code
_entity_poly.pdbx_strand_id
1 'polypeptide(L)'
;MRLLVYGGTLYAERRRIGEWPPSVSPQFLQSTAGLSELRSAYGVGILDDSPFVIFRMMLMHERRNYPFTVLLDPGERWADFGWNGARLLWLLFDRAAEKGSALIKEPESFQSAADLKGLLNEVLKEDAPPPEPEDEAAERGGERFLHLWTGALTHEGPLVLGFGDAELGLAERPRDAEMARRLEQLPLSLRGGLGWVMGGNEEYAATLGTKLILDNSRTAEANASEHIGRLIESGRGWLSDWKEVEGRVRVRSGEEEEAEVSVEGSVEDEKLKDLFSKPLVTWQREQRDQFPAYTTGDLLEDVSCIRRLLPPVAGAGVAAPPAPSEHLKDVLEGRHRGPFNQTIEGLYEFLSSFSVRPLDPDSTRHYLRKLYDRGGELEVEEGRLDREAAIAFTVERGLYPSDGPVPQSIWFEVLKRLLQGEGSSEEIRQRLLAGWGQLADEEKGELLQVALGRSAELPEGMGCWAENLSKPESLEAASQVVWLHAGEGRPAWNRDYLLFGNDPGGARLLELHPDLVEGVVAEALRALKSDAAGPAERLYLRAHEWLVAAGRTELRRAMPLETRESLTDKGLDNWRGLRDLKRAFNGPTGVAGAADPEEQKYLAGELWELSNRLADGVRAPFLRDIVGLFDLAEAIKSNAGMRDALDRLASLKPNLAGEAGENWVLGWREVASQEVFANTHGQRYWHKFREEAAGYFAQSDQAETFVKLRELSEEGADDPLKELLTHLLFEGEDEREKAYGRKLNAARSEIEKDEKVREALQAVLKQAVADGHSLDGMFRRLAPYEKTLETIRQALNEEQRARLKGAEQQFRDAKLEDYQKQVSRLLSGRDGKPPDSDAFLNLKKILSAGGKAEAELFNEAMTKAVAELLTSPYKKVFMERFGENTRTIKAIKDGLLNVGVDSVLDEAIADYRFEKLRDNLEWYLCGGGDGDKLGDKLEREKNQEVLTAAADAVMASCLKDSSKWQALYRETMVTTTKDGERRLRLSRKEPFVKFFGYLSRDMQQRVLRAAFNQHRDLFHEMTLRAYEQRQKYDKAIRENRRGEENPLRDAVLTFLTEPEGSEGYVARIKLITGARLNRDKLDKYLRKFKKPVPAEDAADGRPAPEPEQSEAPVPATPEQEATPRQGWRGWLPWPKKTGG
;
A
#
# COMPACT_ATOMS: atom_id res chain seq x y z
N MET A 1 -5.26 -18.99 0.51
CA MET A 1 -5.09 -17.63 -0.06
C MET A 1 -3.73 -17.11 0.36
N ARG A 2 -2.99 -16.48 -0.56
CA ARG A 2 -1.64 -15.96 -0.29
C ARG A 2 -1.48 -14.58 -0.92
N LEU A 3 -0.72 -13.71 -0.28
CA LEU A 3 -0.30 -12.42 -0.83
C LEU A 3 1.19 -12.25 -0.58
N LEU A 4 1.93 -11.79 -1.60
CA LEU A 4 3.29 -11.30 -1.46
C LEU A 4 3.40 -9.96 -2.17
N VAL A 5 3.76 -8.91 -1.44
CA VAL A 5 3.99 -7.58 -1.99
C VAL A 5 5.43 -7.17 -1.72
N TYR A 6 6.13 -6.81 -2.79
CA TYR A 6 7.54 -6.50 -2.79
C TYR A 6 7.83 -5.21 -3.55
N GLY A 7 8.74 -4.40 -3.04
CA GLY A 7 9.19 -3.18 -3.71
C GLY A 7 8.38 -1.95 -3.29
N GLY A 8 8.44 -0.88 -4.10
CA GLY A 8 7.88 0.42 -3.75
C GLY A 8 8.96 1.47 -3.55
N THR A 9 8.76 2.38 -2.59
CA THR A 9 9.82 3.29 -2.12
C THR A 9 10.94 2.55 -1.36
N LEU A 10 10.74 1.26 -1.05
CA LEU A 10 11.68 0.39 -0.36
C LEU A 10 11.97 -0.85 -1.24
N TYR A 11 13.24 -1.22 -1.43
CA TYR A 11 13.65 -2.50 -2.04
C TYR A 11 13.53 -3.65 -1.04
N ALA A 12 12.34 -3.82 -0.47
CA ALA A 12 12.06 -4.80 0.55
C ALA A 12 10.66 -5.41 0.37
N GLU A 13 10.45 -6.56 1.01
CA GLU A 13 9.13 -7.12 1.19
C GLU A 13 8.28 -6.16 2.04
N ARG A 14 7.12 -5.76 1.51
CA ARG A 14 6.18 -4.89 2.23
C ARG A 14 5.12 -5.71 2.96
N ARG A 15 4.69 -6.82 2.36
CA ARG A 15 3.68 -7.68 2.94
C ARG A 15 3.80 -9.12 2.49
N ARG A 16 3.53 -10.04 3.43
CA ARG A 16 3.38 -11.47 3.17
C ARG A 16 2.19 -12.01 3.97
N ILE A 17 1.33 -12.75 3.29
CA ILE A 17 0.21 -13.51 3.86
C ILE A 17 0.28 -14.90 3.27
N GLY A 18 0.22 -15.92 4.12
CA GLY A 18 0.37 -17.31 3.72
C GLY A 18 1.81 -17.70 3.39
N GLU A 19 2.04 -19.00 3.24
CA GLU A 19 3.36 -19.55 2.92
C GLU A 19 3.61 -19.49 1.42
N TRP A 20 4.73 -18.87 1.03
CA TRP A 20 5.22 -18.89 -0.34
C TRP A 20 6.47 -19.75 -0.42
N PRO A 21 6.67 -20.47 -1.53
CA PRO A 21 7.81 -21.35 -1.66
C PRO A 21 9.13 -20.58 -1.57
N PRO A 22 10.19 -21.18 -0.97
CA PRO A 22 11.51 -20.54 -0.89
C PRO A 22 12.11 -20.18 -2.26
N SER A 23 11.62 -20.79 -3.35
CA SER A 23 12.03 -20.48 -4.72
C SER A 23 11.70 -19.04 -5.13
N VAL A 24 10.72 -18.38 -4.49
CA VAL A 24 10.39 -16.97 -4.72
C VAL A 24 11.41 -16.08 -4.02
N SER A 25 12.60 -15.96 -4.61
CA SER A 25 13.69 -15.17 -4.04
C SER A 25 13.42 -13.66 -4.23
N PRO A 26 13.84 -12.80 -3.27
CA PRO A 26 13.75 -11.35 -3.41
C PRO A 26 14.43 -10.79 -4.66
N GLN A 27 15.47 -11.45 -5.17
CA GLN A 27 16.23 -11.00 -6.34
C GLN A 27 15.35 -10.95 -7.61
N PHE A 28 14.45 -11.93 -7.76
CA PHE A 28 13.51 -11.95 -8.88
C PHE A 28 12.42 -10.90 -8.76
N LEU A 29 11.96 -10.65 -7.53
CA LEU A 29 10.97 -9.60 -7.24
C LEU A 29 11.53 -8.20 -7.48
N GLN A 30 12.85 -8.02 -7.32
CA GLN A 30 13.61 -6.81 -7.64
C GLN A 30 13.97 -6.65 -9.12
N SER A 31 13.76 -7.66 -9.96
CA SER A 31 14.15 -7.57 -11.36
C SER A 31 13.37 -6.46 -12.08
N THR A 32 14.00 -5.73 -12.98
CA THR A 32 13.32 -4.79 -13.87
C THR A 32 13.02 -5.40 -15.24
N ALA A 33 13.37 -6.68 -15.46
CA ALA A 33 13.16 -7.36 -16.72
C ALA A 33 11.67 -7.37 -17.09
N GLY A 34 11.37 -6.95 -18.33
CA GLY A 34 10.01 -6.88 -18.87
C GLY A 34 9.15 -5.68 -18.40
N LEU A 35 9.67 -4.84 -17.51
CA LEU A 35 9.00 -3.61 -17.05
C LEU A 35 9.40 -2.41 -17.91
N SER A 36 8.42 -1.59 -18.30
CA SER A 36 8.66 -0.29 -18.93
C SER A 36 8.01 0.81 -18.11
N GLU A 37 8.44 2.06 -18.32
CA GLU A 37 7.98 3.25 -17.58
C GLU A 37 6.47 3.49 -17.66
N LEU A 38 5.80 2.97 -18.69
CA LEU A 38 4.40 3.25 -18.98
C LEU A 38 3.48 2.02 -18.96
N ARG A 39 4.01 0.80 -18.76
CA ARG A 39 3.19 -0.42 -18.81
C ARG A 39 3.51 -1.37 -17.66
N SER A 40 2.46 -1.81 -16.98
CA SER A 40 2.51 -2.91 -16.02
C SER A 40 2.83 -4.22 -16.73
N ALA A 41 3.62 -5.07 -16.08
CA ALA A 41 3.77 -6.47 -16.44
C ALA A 41 2.81 -7.28 -15.56
N TYR A 42 2.20 -8.32 -16.12
CA TYR A 42 1.17 -9.08 -15.41
C TYR A 42 1.03 -10.49 -15.95
N GLY A 43 0.47 -11.41 -15.17
CA GLY A 43 0.39 -12.81 -15.56
C GLY A 43 -0.21 -13.73 -14.52
N VAL A 44 -0.02 -15.02 -14.73
CA VAL A 44 -0.33 -16.11 -13.80
C VAL A 44 0.91 -16.98 -13.65
N GLY A 45 1.43 -17.13 -12.45
CA GLY A 45 2.47 -18.11 -12.13
C GLY A 45 1.88 -19.40 -11.58
N ILE A 46 2.67 -20.47 -11.59
CA ILE A 46 2.34 -21.76 -10.99
C ILE A 46 3.46 -22.17 -10.06
N LEU A 47 3.15 -22.28 -8.77
CA LEU A 47 4.10 -22.71 -7.75
C LEU A 47 3.44 -23.75 -6.87
N ASP A 48 4.11 -24.87 -6.66
CA ASP A 48 3.59 -26.05 -5.95
C ASP A 48 2.18 -26.42 -6.48
N ASP A 49 2.08 -26.52 -7.81
CA ASP A 49 0.86 -26.84 -8.56
C ASP A 49 -0.33 -25.91 -8.29
N SER A 50 -0.06 -24.74 -7.72
CA SER A 50 -1.08 -23.77 -7.32
C SER A 50 -0.92 -22.47 -8.10
N PRO A 51 -1.96 -22.03 -8.84
CA PRO A 51 -1.87 -20.81 -9.62
C PRO A 51 -1.91 -19.55 -8.73
N PHE A 52 -1.20 -18.51 -9.13
CA PHE A 52 -1.25 -17.18 -8.51
C PHE A 52 -1.14 -16.09 -9.57
N VAL A 53 -1.80 -14.97 -9.34
CA VAL A 53 -1.71 -13.79 -10.19
C VAL A 53 -0.39 -13.06 -9.92
N ILE A 54 0.25 -12.61 -11.00
CA ILE A 54 1.43 -11.75 -11.00
C ILE A 54 0.99 -10.36 -11.47
N PHE A 55 1.29 -9.32 -10.70
CA PHE A 55 1.18 -7.94 -11.14
C PHE A 55 2.45 -7.19 -10.81
N ARG A 56 2.93 -6.39 -11.75
CA ARG A 56 4.16 -5.64 -11.60
C ARG A 56 4.08 -4.29 -12.30
N MET A 57 4.74 -3.30 -11.75
CA MET A 57 4.87 -1.99 -12.38
C MET A 57 6.16 -1.31 -11.97
N MET A 58 6.60 -0.34 -12.78
CA MET A 58 7.69 0.55 -12.43
C MET A 58 7.14 1.78 -11.71
N LEU A 59 7.56 2.01 -10.47
CA LEU A 59 7.25 3.22 -9.72
C LEU A 59 8.41 4.22 -9.87
N MET A 60 8.11 5.42 -10.35
CA MET A 60 9.09 6.50 -10.46
C MET A 60 9.09 7.34 -9.18
N HIS A 61 10.24 7.41 -8.51
CA HIS A 61 10.44 8.28 -7.35
C HIS A 61 11.78 9.00 -7.46
N GLU A 62 11.76 10.34 -7.47
CA GLU A 62 12.95 11.20 -7.38
C GLU A 62 14.13 10.79 -8.31
N ARG A 63 13.83 10.48 -9.58
CA ARG A 63 14.79 10.03 -10.63
C ARG A 63 15.26 8.57 -10.56
N ARG A 64 14.71 7.75 -9.67
CA ARG A 64 14.97 6.30 -9.64
C ARG A 64 13.70 5.52 -9.95
N ASN A 65 13.89 4.42 -10.67
CA ASN A 65 12.83 3.50 -11.10
C ASN A 65 12.86 2.27 -10.19
N TYR A 66 11.77 2.02 -9.48
CA TYR A 66 11.65 0.94 -8.52
C TYR A 66 10.61 -0.08 -9.02
N PRO A 67 10.97 -1.36 -9.20
CA PRO A 67 9.99 -2.38 -9.50
C PRO A 67 9.10 -2.60 -8.27
N PHE A 68 7.80 -2.65 -8.51
CA PHE A 68 6.79 -3.05 -7.55
C PHE A 68 6.16 -4.34 -8.05
N THR A 69 6.12 -5.37 -7.20
CA THR A 69 5.61 -6.70 -7.54
C THR A 69 4.56 -7.12 -6.52
N VAL A 70 3.41 -7.58 -7.01
CA VAL A 70 2.33 -8.20 -6.23
C VAL A 70 2.13 -9.61 -6.77
N LEU A 71 2.23 -10.60 -5.89
CA LEU A 71 1.80 -11.97 -6.16
C LEU A 71 0.55 -12.23 -5.30
N LEU A 72 -0.54 -12.66 -5.93
CA LEU A 72 -1.82 -12.88 -5.26
C LEU A 72 -2.38 -14.26 -5.64
N ASP A 73 -2.52 -15.13 -4.65
CA ASP A 73 -3.23 -16.39 -4.79
C ASP A 73 -4.61 -16.30 -4.11
N PRO A 74 -5.71 -16.20 -4.87
CA PRO A 74 -7.07 -16.17 -4.33
C PRO A 74 -7.53 -17.51 -3.73
N GLY A 75 -6.73 -18.59 -3.80
CA GLY A 75 -7.07 -19.91 -3.28
C GLY A 75 -8.26 -20.52 -4.03
N GLU A 76 -9.19 -21.14 -3.31
CA GLU A 76 -10.41 -21.75 -3.88
C GLU A 76 -11.26 -20.77 -4.70
N ARG A 77 -11.10 -19.47 -4.49
CA ARG A 77 -11.84 -18.42 -5.21
C ARG A 77 -11.40 -18.20 -6.65
N TRP A 78 -10.37 -18.89 -7.12
CA TRP A 78 -10.04 -18.89 -8.54
C TRP A 78 -11.24 -19.25 -9.44
N ALA A 79 -12.12 -20.15 -8.96
CA ALA A 79 -13.34 -20.53 -9.66
C ALA A 79 -14.30 -19.33 -9.87
N ASP A 80 -14.38 -18.39 -8.91
CA ASP A 80 -15.20 -17.17 -9.01
C ASP A 80 -14.77 -16.29 -10.19
N PHE A 81 -13.50 -16.34 -10.57
CA PHE A 81 -12.93 -15.62 -11.72
C PHE A 81 -12.82 -16.49 -12.97
N GLY A 82 -13.46 -17.67 -12.95
CA GLY A 82 -13.41 -18.66 -14.03
C GLY A 82 -11.99 -19.08 -14.39
N TRP A 83 -11.09 -19.19 -13.42
CA TRP A 83 -9.66 -19.51 -13.61
C TRP A 83 -8.93 -18.55 -14.56
N ASN A 84 -9.45 -17.33 -14.73
CA ASN A 84 -8.91 -16.31 -15.61
C ASN A 84 -8.18 -15.23 -14.79
N GLY A 85 -6.86 -15.36 -14.67
CA GLY A 85 -6.04 -14.41 -13.92
C GLY A 85 -6.06 -12.99 -14.49
N ALA A 86 -6.23 -12.85 -15.81
CA ALA A 86 -6.39 -11.54 -16.44
C ALA A 86 -7.72 -10.88 -16.03
N ARG A 87 -8.81 -11.64 -15.86
CA ARG A 87 -10.09 -11.13 -15.35
C ARG A 87 -9.93 -10.60 -13.93
N LEU A 88 -9.27 -11.36 -13.05
CA LEU A 88 -9.00 -10.92 -11.68
C LEU A 88 -8.19 -9.61 -11.65
N LEU A 89 -7.12 -9.52 -12.45
CA LEU A 89 -6.31 -8.31 -12.57
C LEU A 89 -7.10 -7.09 -13.05
N TRP A 90 -7.88 -7.28 -14.11
CA TRP A 90 -8.74 -6.24 -14.67
C TRP A 90 -9.77 -5.74 -13.64
N LEU A 91 -10.45 -6.67 -12.96
CA LEU A 91 -11.40 -6.30 -11.92
C LEU A 91 -10.71 -5.55 -10.76
N LEU A 92 -9.50 -5.96 -10.35
CA LEU A 92 -8.75 -5.31 -9.29
C LEU A 92 -8.29 -3.90 -9.65
N PHE A 93 -7.68 -3.71 -10.82
CA PHE A 93 -6.94 -2.48 -11.13
C PHE A 93 -7.66 -1.51 -12.07
N ASP A 94 -8.71 -1.96 -12.77
CA ASP A 94 -9.51 -1.10 -13.66
C ASP A 94 -10.90 -0.82 -13.06
N ARG A 95 -11.69 -1.87 -12.78
CA ARG A 95 -13.07 -1.70 -12.28
C ARG A 95 -13.14 -1.29 -10.82
N ALA A 96 -12.44 -2.03 -9.97
CA ALA A 96 -12.34 -1.75 -8.54
C ALA A 96 -11.06 -0.97 -8.21
N ALA A 97 -10.65 -0.04 -9.08
CA ALA A 97 -9.34 0.63 -9.01
C ALA A 97 -9.01 1.23 -7.64
N GLU A 98 -9.99 1.79 -6.92
CA GLU A 98 -9.79 2.29 -5.55
C GLU A 98 -9.41 1.15 -4.57
N LYS A 99 -10.09 0.01 -4.68
CA LYS A 99 -9.86 -1.19 -3.86
C LYS A 99 -8.54 -1.86 -4.23
N GLY A 100 -8.26 -2.06 -5.51
CA GLY A 100 -6.98 -2.60 -5.98
C GLY A 100 -5.80 -1.67 -5.70
N SER A 101 -6.02 -0.35 -5.68
CA SER A 101 -5.01 0.63 -5.30
C SER A 101 -4.53 0.45 -3.85
N ALA A 102 -5.33 -0.15 -2.96
CA ALA A 102 -4.88 -0.45 -1.60
C ALA A 102 -3.75 -1.49 -1.59
N LEU A 103 -3.76 -2.49 -2.49
CA LEU A 103 -2.67 -3.46 -2.66
C LEU A 103 -1.35 -2.79 -3.08
N ILE A 104 -1.43 -1.62 -3.73
CA ILE A 104 -0.26 -0.88 -4.20
C ILE A 104 0.23 0.13 -3.14
N LYS A 105 -0.69 0.97 -2.64
CA LYS A 105 -0.36 2.08 -1.75
C LYS A 105 -0.09 1.61 -0.32
N GLU A 106 -0.98 0.78 0.21
CA GLU A 106 -1.03 0.39 1.62
C GLU A 106 -1.16 -1.14 1.78
N PRO A 107 -0.30 -1.96 1.16
CA PRO A 107 -0.35 -3.43 1.29
C PRO A 107 -0.22 -3.90 2.74
N GLU A 108 0.40 -3.11 3.61
CA GLU A 108 0.47 -3.34 5.05
C GLU A 108 -0.89 -3.33 5.77
N SER A 109 -1.94 -2.76 5.16
CA SER A 109 -3.30 -2.79 5.73
C SER A 109 -3.93 -4.19 5.71
N PHE A 110 -3.48 -5.08 4.82
CA PHE A 110 -3.94 -6.46 4.74
C PHE A 110 -3.18 -7.30 5.77
N GLN A 111 -3.83 -7.67 6.86
CA GLN A 111 -3.18 -8.41 7.95
C GLN A 111 -3.35 -9.93 7.83
N SER A 112 -4.38 -10.39 7.12
CA SER A 112 -4.80 -11.78 7.13
C SER A 112 -5.40 -12.23 5.79
N ALA A 113 -5.55 -13.54 5.62
CA ALA A 113 -6.29 -14.11 4.49
C ALA A 113 -7.78 -13.67 4.48
N ALA A 114 -8.34 -13.33 5.65
CA ALA A 114 -9.70 -12.81 5.74
C ALA A 114 -9.83 -11.42 5.08
N ASP A 115 -8.82 -10.56 5.22
CA ASP A 115 -8.80 -9.24 4.57
C ASP A 115 -8.75 -9.38 3.05
N LEU A 116 -7.96 -10.33 2.54
CA LEU A 116 -7.93 -10.66 1.11
C LEU A 116 -9.26 -11.20 0.61
N LYS A 117 -9.91 -12.07 1.40
CA LYS A 117 -11.25 -12.56 1.08
C LYS A 117 -12.27 -11.41 1.01
N GLY A 118 -12.16 -10.45 1.94
CA GLY A 118 -12.94 -9.21 1.95
C GLY A 118 -12.75 -8.40 0.66
N LEU A 119 -11.50 -8.10 0.30
CA LEU A 119 -11.16 -7.42 -0.95
C LEU A 119 -11.75 -8.14 -2.16
N LEU A 120 -11.53 -9.45 -2.28
CA LEU A 120 -12.02 -10.23 -3.42
C LEU A 120 -13.55 -10.26 -3.49
N ASN A 121 -14.26 -10.28 -2.36
CA ASN A 121 -15.71 -10.15 -2.33
C ASN A 121 -16.17 -8.81 -2.87
N GLU A 122 -15.46 -7.74 -2.53
CA GLU A 122 -15.79 -6.41 -3.02
C GLU A 122 -15.46 -6.20 -4.49
N VAL A 123 -14.43 -6.87 -5.00
CA VAL A 123 -14.06 -6.88 -6.42
C VAL A 123 -15.12 -7.62 -7.25
N LEU A 124 -15.62 -8.76 -6.77
CA LEU A 124 -16.69 -9.51 -7.43
C LEU A 124 -18.05 -8.80 -7.44
N LYS A 125 -18.26 -7.79 -6.57
CA LYS A 125 -19.46 -6.93 -6.68
C LYS A 125 -19.44 -6.07 -7.94
N GLU A 126 -18.25 -5.83 -8.50
CA GLU A 126 -18.05 -5.08 -9.75
C GLU A 126 -17.99 -6.02 -10.97
N ASP A 127 -18.45 -7.27 -10.85
CA ASP A 127 -18.36 -8.27 -11.90
C ASP A 127 -19.19 -7.86 -13.11
N ALA A 128 -18.51 -7.27 -14.08
CA ALA A 128 -19.03 -6.91 -15.39
C ALA A 128 -18.31 -7.75 -16.45
N PRO A 129 -18.94 -8.05 -17.59
CA PRO A 129 -18.22 -8.61 -18.72
C PRO A 129 -17.12 -7.61 -19.18
N PRO A 130 -15.96 -8.11 -19.63
CA PRO A 130 -14.94 -7.28 -20.25
C PRO A 130 -15.51 -6.47 -21.43
N PRO A 131 -15.03 -5.24 -21.67
CA PRO A 131 -15.51 -4.44 -22.80
C PRO A 131 -15.24 -5.14 -24.14
N GLU A 132 -16.20 -5.02 -25.06
CA GLU A 132 -16.04 -5.49 -26.44
C GLU A 132 -14.91 -4.72 -27.17
N PRO A 133 -14.25 -5.35 -28.16
CA PRO A 133 -13.17 -4.72 -28.90
C PRO A 133 -13.70 -3.55 -29.73
N GLU A 134 -12.95 -2.46 -29.76
CA GLU A 134 -13.25 -1.34 -30.68
C GLU A 134 -12.82 -1.65 -32.13
N ASP A 135 -11.97 -2.68 -32.36
CA ASP A 135 -11.37 -3.00 -33.66
C ASP A 135 -11.55 -4.49 -34.04
N GLU A 136 -12.22 -4.75 -35.18
CA GLU A 136 -12.41 -6.08 -35.77
C GLU A 136 -11.08 -6.79 -36.12
N ALA A 137 -10.00 -6.03 -36.37
CA ALA A 137 -8.68 -6.61 -36.65
C ALA A 137 -8.08 -7.27 -35.39
N ALA A 138 -8.33 -6.69 -34.21
CA ALA A 138 -7.93 -7.27 -32.92
C ALA A 138 -8.70 -8.57 -32.63
N GLU A 139 -9.93 -8.70 -33.13
CA GLU A 139 -10.74 -9.90 -33.00
C GLU A 139 -10.22 -11.07 -33.86
N ARG A 140 -9.85 -10.80 -35.13
CA ARG A 140 -9.29 -11.82 -36.04
C ARG A 140 -7.94 -12.38 -35.58
N GLY A 141 -7.08 -11.55 -34.98
CA GLY A 141 -5.82 -12.02 -34.38
C GLY A 141 -6.04 -12.85 -33.10
N GLY A 142 -7.19 -12.67 -32.44
CA GLY A 142 -7.55 -13.36 -31.21
C GLY A 142 -7.57 -14.88 -31.36
N GLU A 143 -8.16 -15.41 -32.43
CA GLU A 143 -8.29 -16.87 -32.61
C GLU A 143 -6.93 -17.58 -32.74
N ARG A 144 -5.98 -17.00 -33.50
CA ARG A 144 -4.62 -17.56 -33.64
C ARG A 144 -3.85 -17.50 -32.33
N PHE A 145 -4.06 -16.44 -31.54
CA PHE A 145 -3.50 -16.35 -30.19
C PHE A 145 -4.03 -17.46 -29.27
N LEU A 146 -5.33 -17.78 -29.32
CA LEU A 146 -5.91 -18.86 -28.52
C LEU A 146 -5.37 -20.23 -28.93
N HIS A 147 -5.19 -20.46 -30.23
CA HIS A 147 -4.52 -21.67 -30.71
C HIS A 147 -3.08 -21.76 -30.20
N LEU A 148 -2.30 -20.67 -30.32
CA LEU A 148 -0.94 -20.64 -29.78
C LEU A 148 -0.91 -20.87 -28.27
N TRP A 149 -1.85 -20.27 -27.53
CA TRP A 149 -2.01 -20.44 -26.09
C TRP A 149 -2.18 -21.92 -25.72
N THR A 150 -3.10 -22.61 -26.41
CA THR A 150 -3.33 -24.04 -26.20
C THR A 150 -2.15 -24.90 -26.64
N GLY A 151 -1.49 -24.56 -27.75
CA GLY A 151 -0.28 -25.25 -28.21
C GLY A 151 0.90 -25.07 -27.26
N ALA A 152 1.00 -23.92 -26.57
CA ALA A 152 2.04 -23.70 -25.57
C ALA A 152 1.95 -24.67 -24.38
N LEU A 153 0.78 -25.27 -24.13
CA LEU A 153 0.58 -26.26 -23.06
C LEU A 153 1.33 -27.56 -23.35
N THR A 154 1.45 -27.95 -24.62
CA THR A 154 2.15 -29.16 -25.07
C THR A 154 3.65 -28.96 -25.22
N HIS A 155 4.14 -27.71 -25.10
CA HIS A 155 5.56 -27.42 -25.17
C HIS A 155 6.28 -27.86 -23.88
N GLU A 156 7.40 -28.57 -24.03
CA GLU A 156 8.17 -29.15 -22.91
C GLU A 156 8.80 -28.06 -22.01
N GLY A 157 9.24 -26.94 -22.58
CA GLY A 157 9.90 -25.85 -21.87
C GLY A 157 9.13 -24.52 -21.87
N PRO A 158 9.69 -23.46 -21.27
CA PRO A 158 9.15 -22.11 -21.42
C PRO A 158 9.17 -21.65 -22.88
N LEU A 159 8.05 -21.11 -23.35
CA LEU A 159 7.91 -20.51 -24.67
C LEU A 159 7.99 -18.99 -24.54
N VAL A 160 9.02 -18.38 -25.12
CA VAL A 160 9.17 -16.92 -25.16
C VAL A 160 8.77 -16.38 -26.51
N LEU A 161 7.88 -15.40 -26.52
CA LEU A 161 7.36 -14.72 -27.69
C LEU A 161 7.63 -13.22 -27.58
N GLY A 162 8.04 -12.60 -28.67
CA GLY A 162 8.13 -11.14 -28.77
C GLY A 162 6.78 -10.51 -29.07
N PHE A 163 6.58 -9.25 -28.68
CA PHE A 163 5.48 -8.44 -29.23
C PHE A 163 5.86 -7.93 -30.63
N GLY A 164 4.86 -7.69 -31.48
CA GLY A 164 5.05 -7.21 -32.85
C GLY A 164 4.63 -8.19 -33.94
N ASP A 165 4.16 -9.38 -33.58
CA ASP A 165 3.50 -10.30 -34.51
C ASP A 165 2.02 -9.94 -34.66
N ALA A 166 1.71 -9.18 -35.72
CA ALA A 166 0.36 -8.78 -36.05
C ALA A 166 -0.56 -9.97 -36.36
N GLU A 167 -0.02 -11.12 -36.79
CA GLU A 167 -0.84 -12.32 -37.09
C GLU A 167 -1.42 -12.97 -35.83
N LEU A 168 -0.77 -12.79 -34.68
CA LEU A 168 -1.27 -13.20 -33.36
C LEU A 168 -2.16 -12.14 -32.71
N GLY A 169 -2.40 -11.01 -33.39
CA GLY A 169 -3.04 -9.85 -32.77
C GLY A 169 -2.27 -9.33 -31.56
N LEU A 170 -0.93 -9.47 -31.55
CA LEU A 170 -0.02 -9.02 -30.48
C LEU A 170 0.91 -7.92 -31.01
N ALA A 171 0.38 -7.02 -31.84
CA ALA A 171 1.12 -5.86 -32.33
C ALA A 171 1.66 -5.00 -31.17
N GLU A 172 0.92 -4.97 -30.06
CA GLU A 172 1.34 -4.39 -28.80
C GLU A 172 1.02 -5.33 -27.63
N ARG A 173 1.54 -5.01 -26.43
CA ARG A 173 1.14 -5.70 -25.21
C ARG A 173 -0.36 -5.48 -24.96
N PRO A 174 -1.17 -6.56 -24.94
CA PRO A 174 -2.60 -6.43 -24.67
C PRO A 174 -2.83 -5.86 -23.27
N ARG A 175 -3.95 -5.18 -23.08
CA ARG A 175 -4.38 -4.79 -21.73
C ARG A 175 -4.96 -6.00 -20.99
N ASP A 176 -4.97 -5.95 -19.67
CA ASP A 176 -5.57 -6.98 -18.82
C ASP A 176 -7.04 -7.28 -19.19
N ALA A 177 -7.85 -6.25 -19.46
CA ALA A 177 -9.24 -6.39 -19.92
C ALA A 177 -9.35 -7.14 -21.26
N GLU A 178 -8.47 -6.81 -22.21
CA GLU A 178 -8.43 -7.45 -23.53
C GLU A 178 -8.00 -8.91 -23.40
N MET A 179 -7.00 -9.16 -22.57
CA MET A 179 -6.51 -10.50 -22.27
C MET A 179 -7.57 -11.35 -21.58
N ALA A 180 -8.30 -10.78 -20.61
CA ALA A 180 -9.42 -11.42 -19.93
C ALA A 180 -10.47 -11.90 -20.94
N ARG A 181 -10.90 -11.00 -21.84
CA ARG A 181 -11.87 -11.30 -22.90
C ARG A 181 -11.40 -12.40 -23.84
N ARG A 182 -10.13 -12.36 -24.27
CA ARG A 182 -9.57 -13.42 -25.14
C ARG A 182 -9.62 -14.77 -24.42
N LEU A 183 -9.14 -14.83 -23.18
CA LEU A 183 -9.13 -16.07 -22.40
C LEU A 183 -10.53 -16.60 -22.08
N GLU A 184 -11.56 -15.75 -21.98
CA GLU A 184 -12.94 -16.20 -21.79
C GLU A 184 -13.49 -17.07 -22.92
N GLN A 185 -12.89 -16.97 -24.11
CA GLN A 185 -13.24 -17.81 -25.27
C GLN A 185 -12.67 -19.24 -25.17
N LEU A 186 -11.75 -19.47 -24.22
CA LEU A 186 -11.24 -20.80 -23.91
C LEU A 186 -12.16 -21.51 -22.90
N PRO A 187 -12.24 -22.85 -22.95
CA PRO A 187 -12.79 -23.66 -21.86
C PRO A 187 -12.16 -23.28 -20.52
N LEU A 188 -12.95 -23.32 -19.43
CA LEU A 188 -12.54 -22.88 -18.09
C LEU A 188 -11.19 -23.45 -17.65
N SER A 189 -10.99 -24.75 -17.87
CA SER A 189 -9.76 -25.47 -17.51
C SER A 189 -8.50 -24.95 -18.19
N LEU A 190 -8.62 -24.30 -19.35
CA LEU A 190 -7.50 -23.86 -20.19
C LEU A 190 -7.13 -22.38 -19.99
N ARG A 191 -7.97 -21.61 -19.28
CA ARG A 191 -7.80 -20.15 -19.12
C ARG A 191 -6.58 -19.77 -18.31
N GLY A 192 -6.21 -20.58 -17.32
CA GLY A 192 -4.98 -20.40 -16.54
C GLY A 192 -3.71 -20.86 -17.26
N GLY A 193 -3.87 -21.74 -18.27
CA GLY A 193 -2.76 -22.43 -18.93
C GLY A 193 -1.83 -23.17 -17.97
N LEU A 194 -0.55 -23.25 -18.32
CA LEU A 194 0.55 -23.71 -17.44
C LEU A 194 1.37 -22.52 -16.94
N GLY A 195 0.69 -21.43 -16.63
CA GLY A 195 1.27 -20.16 -16.24
C GLY A 195 1.77 -19.36 -17.44
N TRP A 196 1.63 -18.04 -17.34
CA TRP A 196 1.97 -17.09 -18.39
C TRP A 196 2.35 -15.73 -17.81
N VAL A 197 3.17 -14.96 -18.50
CA VAL A 197 3.52 -13.60 -18.09
C VAL A 197 3.72 -12.65 -19.28
N MET A 198 3.13 -11.46 -19.17
CA MET A 198 3.30 -10.32 -20.05
C MET A 198 4.41 -9.43 -19.48
N GLY A 199 5.61 -9.49 -20.04
CA GLY A 199 6.77 -8.77 -19.53
C GLY A 199 7.56 -9.56 -18.49
N GLY A 200 8.60 -10.25 -18.97
CA GLY A 200 9.57 -10.98 -18.17
C GLY A 200 10.65 -11.58 -19.07
N ASN A 201 11.62 -12.26 -18.48
CA ASN A 201 12.59 -13.09 -19.19
C ASN A 201 12.44 -14.56 -18.76
N GLU A 202 13.19 -15.46 -19.40
CA GLU A 202 13.16 -16.91 -19.11
C GLU A 202 13.47 -17.23 -17.65
N GLU A 203 14.43 -16.54 -17.06
CA GLU A 203 14.86 -16.76 -15.66
C GLU A 203 13.75 -16.39 -14.65
N TYR A 204 13.14 -15.23 -14.86
CA TYR A 204 12.00 -14.75 -14.07
C TYR A 204 10.81 -15.71 -14.18
N ALA A 205 10.55 -16.15 -15.39
CA ALA A 205 9.47 -17.06 -15.70
C ALA A 205 9.65 -18.44 -15.07
N ALA A 206 10.85 -19.01 -15.16
CA ALA A 206 11.18 -20.28 -14.53
C ALA A 206 10.99 -20.23 -13.01
N THR A 207 11.38 -19.12 -12.38
CA THR A 207 11.22 -18.91 -10.94
C THR A 207 9.75 -18.92 -10.50
N LEU A 208 8.87 -18.34 -11.31
CA LEU A 208 7.44 -18.25 -11.00
C LEU A 208 6.61 -19.38 -11.63
N GLY A 209 7.28 -20.37 -12.23
CA GLY A 209 6.67 -21.49 -12.93
C GLY A 209 5.74 -21.07 -14.07
N THR A 210 6.08 -20.02 -14.81
CA THR A 210 5.32 -19.59 -15.99
C THR A 210 5.89 -20.26 -17.25
N LYS A 211 5.06 -20.97 -18.02
CA LYS A 211 5.48 -21.54 -19.30
C LYS A 211 5.42 -20.55 -20.47
N LEU A 212 4.43 -19.68 -20.55
CA LEU A 212 4.30 -18.75 -21.68
C LEU A 212 4.79 -17.35 -21.32
N ILE A 213 5.77 -16.83 -22.05
CA ILE A 213 6.40 -15.54 -21.77
C ILE A 213 6.24 -14.64 -22.98
N LEU A 214 5.64 -13.47 -22.77
CA LEU A 214 5.51 -12.45 -23.79
C LEU A 214 6.45 -11.30 -23.44
N ASP A 215 7.61 -11.26 -24.09
CA ASP A 215 8.73 -10.36 -23.79
C ASP A 215 8.72 -9.12 -24.70
N ASN A 216 8.79 -7.93 -24.09
CA ASN A 216 8.88 -6.65 -24.79
C ASN A 216 10.19 -6.46 -25.56
N SER A 217 11.26 -7.14 -25.13
CA SER A 217 12.61 -6.89 -25.64
C SER A 217 12.97 -7.72 -26.86
N ARG A 218 12.25 -8.82 -27.11
CA ARG A 218 12.45 -9.65 -28.30
C ARG A 218 11.63 -9.11 -29.47
N THR A 219 12.29 -8.75 -30.55
CA THR A 219 11.64 -8.64 -31.86
C THR A 219 11.38 -10.04 -32.40
N ALA A 220 10.33 -10.22 -33.21
CA ALA A 220 10.01 -11.51 -33.82
C ALA A 220 11.15 -11.97 -34.75
N GLU A 221 12.10 -12.76 -34.23
CA GLU A 221 13.13 -13.38 -35.05
C GLU A 221 12.48 -14.41 -35.99
N ALA A 222 12.87 -14.40 -37.26
CA ALA A 222 12.24 -15.18 -38.33
C ALA A 222 12.24 -16.71 -38.10
N ASN A 223 13.16 -17.24 -37.28
CA ASN A 223 13.22 -18.67 -36.93
C ASN A 223 12.16 -19.10 -35.90
N ALA A 224 11.51 -18.15 -35.21
CA ALA A 224 10.39 -18.44 -34.32
C ALA A 224 9.08 -18.72 -35.10
N SER A 225 8.95 -18.21 -36.33
CA SER A 225 7.69 -18.25 -37.08
C SER A 225 7.23 -19.68 -37.43
N GLU A 226 8.16 -20.56 -37.85
CA GLU A 226 7.82 -21.97 -38.16
C GLU A 226 7.45 -22.76 -36.89
N HIS A 227 8.17 -22.53 -35.78
CA HIS A 227 7.86 -23.17 -34.49
C HIS A 227 6.52 -22.71 -33.94
N ILE A 228 6.26 -21.40 -33.96
CA ILE A 228 4.97 -20.82 -33.57
C ILE A 228 3.84 -21.34 -34.46
N GLY A 229 4.08 -21.48 -35.78
CA GLY A 229 3.14 -22.11 -36.72
C GLY A 229 2.75 -23.52 -36.30
N ARG A 230 3.72 -24.38 -35.96
CA ARG A 230 3.47 -25.74 -35.47
C ARG A 230 2.69 -25.75 -34.14
N LEU A 231 3.00 -24.84 -33.22
CA LEU A 231 2.26 -24.72 -31.96
C LEU A 231 0.81 -24.26 -32.18
N ILE A 232 0.57 -23.32 -33.10
CA ILE A 232 -0.78 -22.91 -33.49
C ILE A 232 -1.57 -24.10 -34.06
N GLU A 233 -0.96 -24.88 -34.97
CA GLU A 233 -1.62 -26.05 -35.56
C GLU A 233 -1.94 -27.12 -34.50
N SER A 234 -0.98 -27.42 -33.61
CA SER A 234 -1.17 -28.34 -32.49
C SER A 234 -2.28 -27.86 -31.56
N GLY A 235 -2.26 -26.60 -31.15
CA GLY A 235 -3.26 -26.03 -30.27
C GLY A 235 -4.66 -25.95 -30.89
N ARG A 236 -4.77 -25.69 -32.20
CA ARG A 236 -6.05 -25.78 -32.92
C ARG A 236 -6.65 -27.19 -32.82
N GLY A 237 -5.85 -28.22 -33.08
CA GLY A 237 -6.29 -29.61 -32.95
C GLY A 237 -6.75 -29.90 -31.53
N TRP A 238 -5.93 -29.53 -30.54
CA TRP A 238 -6.19 -29.77 -29.13
C TRP A 238 -7.44 -29.04 -28.61
N LEU A 239 -7.63 -27.78 -28.98
CA LEU A 239 -8.81 -26.99 -28.60
C LEU A 239 -10.10 -27.52 -29.26
N SER A 240 -10.01 -27.99 -30.51
CA SER A 240 -11.14 -28.63 -31.21
C SER A 240 -11.55 -29.93 -30.50
N ASP A 241 -10.58 -30.79 -30.19
CA ASP A 241 -10.82 -32.04 -29.47
C ASP A 241 -11.40 -31.76 -28.08
N TRP A 242 -10.87 -30.76 -27.37
CA TRP A 242 -11.36 -30.38 -26.05
C TRP A 242 -12.82 -29.91 -26.08
N LYS A 243 -13.18 -29.06 -27.04
CA LYS A 243 -14.57 -28.59 -27.24
C LYS A 243 -15.51 -29.73 -27.63
N GLU A 244 -15.04 -30.70 -28.43
CA GLU A 244 -15.82 -31.91 -28.76
C GLU A 244 -16.14 -32.72 -27.49
N VAL A 245 -15.16 -32.92 -26.61
CA VAL A 245 -15.37 -33.66 -25.35
C VAL A 245 -16.28 -32.88 -24.40
N GLU A 246 -16.04 -31.59 -24.19
CA GLU A 246 -16.88 -30.72 -23.33
C GLU A 246 -18.34 -30.70 -23.83
N GLY A 247 -18.55 -30.58 -25.14
CA GLY A 247 -19.88 -30.63 -25.74
C GLY A 247 -20.60 -31.96 -25.49
N ARG A 248 -19.90 -33.09 -25.57
CA ARG A 248 -20.47 -34.41 -25.25
C ARG A 248 -20.91 -34.52 -23.78
N VAL A 249 -20.12 -33.95 -22.87
CA VAL A 249 -20.45 -33.97 -21.43
C VAL A 249 -21.64 -33.08 -21.13
N ARG A 250 -21.75 -31.89 -21.75
CA ARG A 250 -22.93 -31.00 -21.59
C ARG A 250 -24.23 -31.62 -22.09
N VAL A 251 -24.18 -32.28 -23.25
CA VAL A 251 -25.35 -32.98 -23.82
C VAL A 251 -25.80 -34.13 -22.91
N ARG A 252 -24.86 -34.88 -22.32
CA ARG A 252 -25.20 -35.94 -21.35
C ARG A 252 -25.74 -35.40 -20.03
N SER A 253 -25.31 -34.22 -19.60
CA SER A 253 -25.72 -33.65 -18.33
C SER A 253 -27.10 -32.98 -18.33
N GLY A 254 -27.82 -32.99 -19.46
CA GLY A 254 -29.17 -32.44 -19.55
C GLY A 254 -29.23 -30.91 -19.51
N GLU A 255 -28.13 -30.22 -19.84
CA GLU A 255 -28.10 -28.74 -19.87
C GLU A 255 -28.68 -28.15 -21.16
N GLU A 256 -29.07 -28.97 -22.14
CA GLU A 256 -29.98 -28.56 -23.22
C GLU A 256 -31.42 -28.86 -22.80
N GLU A 257 -32.11 -27.82 -22.34
CA GLU A 257 -33.58 -27.79 -22.18
C GLU A 257 -34.24 -28.23 -23.49
N GLU A 258 -34.70 -29.50 -23.59
CA GLU A 258 -35.94 -29.95 -24.28
C GLU A 258 -36.05 -31.47 -24.55
N ALA A 259 -35.10 -32.32 -24.15
CA ALA A 259 -35.24 -33.77 -24.31
C ALA A 259 -35.53 -34.49 -22.98
N GLU A 260 -36.79 -34.85 -22.73
CA GLU A 260 -37.21 -35.82 -21.69
C GLU A 260 -36.64 -37.21 -22.01
N VAL A 261 -35.37 -37.46 -21.66
CA VAL A 261 -34.82 -38.81 -21.55
C VAL A 261 -34.02 -38.87 -20.26
N SER A 262 -34.56 -39.55 -19.25
CA SER A 262 -33.85 -39.86 -18.01
C SER A 262 -32.72 -40.85 -18.29
N VAL A 263 -31.50 -40.35 -18.45
CA VAL A 263 -30.30 -41.18 -18.45
C VAL A 263 -29.65 -41.03 -17.08
N GLU A 264 -29.54 -42.13 -16.34
CA GLU A 264 -28.72 -42.21 -15.13
C GLU A 264 -27.28 -41.82 -15.48
N GLY A 265 -26.82 -40.68 -14.95
CA GLY A 265 -25.45 -40.20 -15.18
C GLY A 265 -24.45 -41.17 -14.56
N SER A 266 -23.47 -41.63 -15.33
CA SER A 266 -22.43 -42.52 -14.82
C SER A 266 -21.45 -41.75 -13.93
N VAL A 267 -20.79 -42.44 -12.99
CA VAL A 267 -19.70 -41.88 -12.15
C VAL A 267 -18.59 -41.23 -12.99
N GLU A 268 -18.45 -41.63 -14.26
CA GLU A 268 -17.49 -41.03 -15.20
C GLU A 268 -17.92 -39.62 -15.64
N ASP A 269 -19.21 -39.34 -15.77
CA ASP A 269 -19.72 -38.03 -16.18
C ASP A 269 -19.51 -36.98 -15.06
N GLU A 270 -19.62 -37.34 -13.78
CA GLU A 270 -19.28 -36.42 -12.67
C GLU A 270 -17.79 -36.12 -12.60
N LYS A 271 -16.92 -37.12 -12.81
CA LYS A 271 -15.46 -36.91 -12.88
C LYS A 271 -15.07 -36.02 -14.05
N LEU A 272 -15.76 -36.13 -15.19
CA LEU A 272 -15.54 -35.25 -16.33
C LEU A 272 -16.07 -33.84 -16.08
N LYS A 273 -17.21 -33.67 -15.40
CA LYS A 273 -17.65 -32.33 -14.97
C LYS A 273 -16.65 -31.66 -14.03
N ASP A 274 -16.15 -32.42 -13.06
CA ASP A 274 -15.11 -31.94 -12.14
C ASP A 274 -13.84 -31.53 -12.90
N LEU A 275 -13.43 -32.35 -13.88
CA LEU A 275 -12.32 -32.08 -14.80
C LEU A 275 -12.46 -30.73 -15.52
N PHE A 276 -13.66 -30.41 -16.05
CA PHE A 276 -13.90 -29.17 -16.78
C PHE A 276 -14.07 -27.94 -15.88
N SER A 277 -14.34 -28.15 -14.59
CA SER A 277 -14.54 -27.08 -13.61
C SER A 277 -13.24 -26.59 -12.95
N LYS A 278 -12.15 -27.37 -13.05
CA LYS A 278 -10.83 -27.12 -12.45
C LYS A 278 -9.81 -26.66 -13.49
N PRO A 279 -8.73 -25.95 -13.11
CA PRO A 279 -7.69 -25.56 -14.04
C PRO A 279 -6.84 -26.79 -14.41
N LEU A 280 -6.26 -26.78 -15.60
CA LEU A 280 -5.44 -27.88 -16.11
C LEU A 280 -4.31 -28.28 -15.16
N VAL A 281 -3.71 -27.33 -14.44
CA VAL A 281 -2.64 -27.61 -13.47
C VAL A 281 -3.10 -28.48 -12.30
N THR A 282 -4.30 -28.25 -11.78
CA THR A 282 -4.84 -29.04 -10.67
C THR A 282 -5.13 -30.46 -11.12
N TRP A 283 -5.66 -30.61 -12.34
CA TRP A 283 -5.83 -31.91 -12.95
C TRP A 283 -4.49 -32.65 -13.16
N GLN A 284 -3.47 -31.97 -13.68
CA GLN A 284 -2.14 -32.58 -13.87
C GLN A 284 -1.56 -33.10 -12.55
N ARG A 285 -1.75 -32.37 -11.45
CA ARG A 285 -1.36 -32.84 -10.12
C ARG A 285 -2.12 -34.08 -9.71
N GLU A 286 -3.45 -34.05 -9.78
CA GLU A 286 -4.31 -35.19 -9.43
C GLU A 286 -3.95 -36.44 -10.24
N GLN A 287 -3.64 -36.29 -11.53
CA GLN A 287 -3.20 -37.39 -12.39
C GLN A 287 -1.78 -37.85 -12.10
N ARG A 288 -0.84 -36.95 -11.79
CA ARG A 288 0.52 -37.32 -11.40
C ARG A 288 0.53 -38.12 -10.09
N ASP A 289 -0.33 -37.75 -9.15
CA ASP A 289 -0.48 -38.48 -7.89
C ASP A 289 -1.08 -39.88 -8.12
N GLN A 290 -2.00 -40.01 -9.09
CA GLN A 290 -2.58 -41.30 -9.49
C GLN A 290 -1.65 -42.16 -10.36
N PHE A 291 -0.83 -41.53 -11.21
CA PHE A 291 0.01 -42.15 -12.21
C PHE A 291 1.43 -41.53 -12.24
N PRO A 292 2.24 -41.72 -11.18
CA PRO A 292 3.53 -41.03 -11.02
C PRO A 292 4.59 -41.37 -12.08
N ALA A 293 4.35 -42.40 -12.91
CA ALA A 293 5.23 -42.80 -14.00
C ALA A 293 5.05 -42.00 -15.30
N TYR A 294 3.95 -41.23 -15.43
CA TYR A 294 3.67 -40.46 -16.65
C TYR A 294 4.22 -39.03 -16.52
N THR A 295 4.90 -38.55 -17.57
CA THR A 295 5.31 -37.15 -17.63
C THR A 295 4.11 -36.25 -17.98
N THR A 296 4.24 -34.96 -17.71
CA THR A 296 3.22 -33.97 -18.10
C THR A 296 3.00 -33.95 -19.61
N GLY A 297 4.04 -34.25 -20.40
CA GLY A 297 3.92 -34.43 -21.86
C GLY A 297 3.07 -35.65 -22.20
N ASP A 298 3.35 -36.80 -21.58
CA ASP A 298 2.61 -38.05 -21.81
C ASP A 298 1.11 -37.92 -21.48
N LEU A 299 0.78 -37.19 -20.40
CA LEU A 299 -0.62 -36.95 -20.00
C LEU A 299 -1.36 -36.00 -20.96
N LEU A 300 -0.65 -35.08 -21.62
CA LEU A 300 -1.24 -34.08 -22.53
C LEU A 300 -1.30 -34.55 -23.99
N GLU A 301 -0.33 -35.35 -24.44
CA GLU A 301 -0.33 -35.96 -25.77
C GLU A 301 -1.44 -37.02 -25.89
N ASP A 302 -1.89 -37.58 -24.77
CA ASP A 302 -2.89 -38.65 -24.74
C ASP A 302 -4.33 -38.16 -24.47
N VAL A 303 -4.74 -37.02 -25.04
CA VAL A 303 -6.18 -36.68 -25.17
C VAL A 303 -6.94 -37.78 -25.93
N SER A 304 -6.22 -38.58 -26.71
CA SER A 304 -6.73 -39.82 -27.32
C SER A 304 -7.19 -40.85 -26.28
N CYS A 305 -6.59 -40.91 -25.09
CA CYS A 305 -7.05 -41.73 -23.96
C CYS A 305 -8.32 -41.17 -23.31
N ILE A 306 -8.49 -39.84 -23.20
CA ILE A 306 -9.78 -39.24 -22.78
C ILE A 306 -10.89 -39.64 -23.76
N ARG A 307 -10.58 -39.70 -25.06
CA ARG A 307 -11.49 -40.18 -26.11
C ARG A 307 -11.82 -41.68 -26.00
N ARG A 308 -10.91 -42.50 -25.45
CA ARG A 308 -11.09 -43.95 -25.18
C ARG A 308 -11.84 -44.24 -23.88
N LEU A 309 -11.83 -43.31 -22.92
CA LEU A 309 -12.58 -43.40 -21.66
C LEU A 309 -14.07 -43.10 -21.85
N LEU A 310 -14.48 -42.53 -22.99
CA LEU A 310 -15.88 -42.36 -23.35
C LEU A 310 -16.35 -43.58 -24.17
N PRO A 311 -17.30 -44.42 -23.70
CA PRO A 311 -17.80 -45.53 -24.50
C PRO A 311 -18.42 -45.01 -25.81
N PRO A 312 -18.24 -45.73 -26.95
CA PRO A 312 -18.84 -45.34 -28.21
C PRO A 312 -20.37 -45.27 -28.06
N VAL A 313 -20.98 -44.21 -28.59
CA VAL A 313 -22.43 -44.06 -28.61
C VAL A 313 -23.02 -45.27 -29.34
N ALA A 314 -23.76 -46.11 -28.62
CA ALA A 314 -24.46 -47.27 -29.18
C ALA A 314 -25.56 -46.79 -30.13
N GLY A 315 -25.22 -46.59 -31.40
CA GLY A 315 -26.13 -46.04 -32.41
C GLY A 315 -25.75 -46.31 -33.87
N ALA A 316 -24.78 -47.18 -34.14
CA ALA A 316 -24.46 -47.64 -35.50
C ALA A 316 -24.60 -49.16 -35.57
N GLY A 317 -25.69 -49.61 -36.21
CA GLY A 317 -26.18 -50.98 -36.17
C GLY A 317 -25.21 -52.05 -36.64
N VAL A 318 -25.18 -53.16 -35.90
CA VAL A 318 -24.65 -54.45 -36.35
C VAL A 318 -25.74 -55.51 -36.07
N ALA A 319 -26.08 -56.26 -37.11
CA ALA A 319 -27.20 -57.19 -37.17
C ALA A 319 -27.05 -58.39 -36.23
N ALA A 320 -28.17 -58.79 -35.61
CA ALA A 320 -28.29 -60.03 -34.84
C ALA A 320 -28.22 -61.28 -35.74
N PRO A 321 -27.58 -62.39 -35.30
CA PRO A 321 -27.57 -63.66 -36.01
C PRO A 321 -28.89 -64.44 -35.89
N PRO A 322 -29.19 -65.39 -36.81
CA PRO A 322 -30.52 -65.96 -36.99
C PRO A 322 -30.87 -67.04 -35.95
N ALA A 323 -32.15 -67.12 -35.61
CA ALA A 323 -32.73 -68.14 -34.73
C ALA A 323 -32.57 -69.57 -35.33
N PRO A 324 -32.21 -70.59 -34.53
CA PRO A 324 -32.26 -71.99 -34.96
C PRO A 324 -33.70 -72.53 -34.95
N SER A 325 -34.07 -72.99 -36.15
CA SER A 325 -35.18 -73.79 -36.66
C SER A 325 -36.13 -74.56 -35.72
N GLU A 326 -37.34 -74.73 -36.28
CA GLU A 326 -38.52 -75.55 -35.93
C GLU A 326 -38.27 -77.02 -35.51
N HIS A 327 -37.04 -77.48 -35.31
CA HIS A 327 -36.76 -78.89 -34.98
C HIS A 327 -37.01 -79.24 -33.50
N LEU A 328 -37.06 -78.25 -32.61
CA LEU A 328 -37.33 -78.45 -31.18
C LEU A 328 -38.83 -78.61 -30.85
N LYS A 329 -39.71 -78.18 -31.76
CA LYS A 329 -41.16 -78.22 -31.55
C LYS A 329 -41.70 -79.65 -31.62
N ASP A 330 -41.11 -80.50 -32.47
CA ASP A 330 -41.54 -81.89 -32.66
C ASP A 330 -41.08 -82.83 -31.52
N VAL A 331 -40.04 -82.46 -30.76
CA VAL A 331 -39.53 -83.26 -29.62
C VAL A 331 -40.37 -83.05 -28.36
N LEU A 332 -40.92 -81.84 -28.17
CA LEU A 332 -41.75 -81.49 -27.02
C LEU A 332 -43.20 -82.00 -27.11
N GLU A 333 -43.65 -82.44 -28.29
CA GLU A 333 -45.02 -82.94 -28.52
C GLU A 333 -45.25 -84.43 -28.12
N GLY A 334 -44.31 -85.05 -27.39
CA GLY A 334 -44.64 -86.19 -26.53
C GLY A 334 -44.99 -87.51 -27.23
N ARG A 335 -44.25 -87.90 -28.28
CA ARG A 335 -44.36 -89.24 -28.87
C ARG A 335 -43.08 -90.05 -28.69
N HIS A 336 -42.93 -90.70 -27.53
CA HIS A 336 -42.41 -92.07 -27.33
C HIS A 336 -42.21 -92.37 -25.83
N ARG A 337 -42.74 -93.50 -25.34
CA ARG A 337 -42.49 -94.02 -23.98
C ARG A 337 -41.31 -95.00 -24.03
N GLY A 338 -40.27 -94.74 -23.25
CA GLY A 338 -39.04 -95.56 -23.14
C GLY A 338 -38.33 -95.40 -21.79
N PRO A 339 -37.24 -96.14 -21.53
CA PRO A 339 -36.82 -96.74 -20.24
C PRO A 339 -36.20 -95.79 -19.19
N PHE A 340 -36.76 -94.61 -19.00
CA PHE A 340 -36.21 -93.56 -18.12
C PHE A 340 -36.37 -93.84 -16.61
N ASN A 341 -37.24 -94.77 -16.21
CA ASN A 341 -37.54 -95.01 -14.79
C ASN A 341 -36.41 -95.71 -14.01
N GLN A 342 -35.48 -96.40 -14.67
CA GLN A 342 -34.34 -97.03 -13.97
C GLN A 342 -33.21 -96.04 -13.66
N THR A 343 -33.16 -94.90 -14.36
CA THR A 343 -32.17 -93.85 -14.12
C THR A 343 -32.52 -93.01 -12.89
N ILE A 344 -33.82 -92.90 -12.56
CA ILE A 344 -34.31 -92.11 -11.42
C ILE A 344 -34.01 -92.79 -10.07
N GLU A 345 -34.07 -94.12 -9.98
CA GLU A 345 -33.75 -94.83 -8.73
C GLU A 345 -32.25 -94.74 -8.38
N GLY A 346 -31.36 -94.74 -9.38
CA GLY A 346 -29.92 -94.54 -9.17
C GLY A 346 -29.54 -93.10 -8.78
N LEU A 347 -30.29 -92.10 -9.25
CA LEU A 347 -30.11 -90.70 -8.85
C LEU A 347 -30.51 -90.45 -7.39
N TYR A 348 -31.50 -91.19 -6.89
CA TYR A 348 -32.02 -91.02 -5.53
C TYR A 348 -31.01 -91.49 -4.46
N GLU A 349 -30.28 -92.58 -4.71
CA GLU A 349 -29.20 -93.05 -3.83
C GLU A 349 -27.98 -92.12 -3.84
N PHE A 350 -27.67 -91.51 -4.99
CA PHE A 350 -26.55 -90.59 -5.14
C PHE A 350 -26.78 -89.26 -4.38
N LEU A 351 -27.96 -88.67 -4.50
CA LEU A 351 -28.31 -87.39 -3.87
C LEU A 351 -28.48 -87.47 -2.35
N SER A 352 -28.70 -88.67 -1.81
CA SER A 352 -28.82 -88.91 -0.36
C SER A 352 -27.49 -88.82 0.41
N SER A 353 -26.35 -88.70 -0.29
CA SER A 353 -25.00 -88.77 0.28
C SER A 353 -24.34 -87.41 0.58
N PHE A 354 -24.95 -86.28 0.18
CA PHE A 354 -24.39 -84.94 0.43
C PHE A 354 -24.93 -84.32 1.74
N SER A 355 -24.01 -83.95 2.62
CA SER A 355 -24.24 -83.48 3.99
C SER A 355 -24.58 -81.99 4.11
N VAL A 356 -25.53 -81.49 3.32
CA VAL A 356 -26.09 -80.14 3.49
C VAL A 356 -27.59 -80.29 3.73
N ARG A 357 -28.09 -79.81 4.87
CA ARG A 357 -29.49 -80.01 5.27
C ARG A 357 -30.40 -79.27 4.26
N PRO A 358 -31.18 -79.98 3.43
CA PRO A 358 -32.08 -79.32 2.50
C PRO A 358 -33.18 -78.58 3.27
N LEU A 359 -33.76 -77.54 2.65
CA LEU A 359 -35.02 -76.97 3.11
C LEU A 359 -36.06 -78.10 3.26
N ASP A 360 -36.95 -77.98 4.25
CA ASP A 360 -37.98 -79.01 4.41
C ASP A 360 -38.85 -79.09 3.14
N PRO A 361 -39.42 -80.28 2.84
CA PRO A 361 -40.13 -80.50 1.58
C PRO A 361 -41.29 -79.53 1.33
N ASP A 362 -41.95 -79.06 2.40
CA ASP A 362 -43.10 -78.17 2.30
C ASP A 362 -42.65 -76.72 2.02
N SER A 363 -41.61 -76.24 2.69
CA SER A 363 -40.97 -74.95 2.39
C SER A 363 -40.42 -74.89 0.97
N THR A 364 -39.76 -75.97 0.50
CA THR A 364 -39.21 -76.06 -0.86
C THR A 364 -40.31 -76.02 -1.93
N ARG A 365 -41.37 -76.82 -1.73
CA ARG A 365 -42.51 -76.88 -2.67
C ARG A 365 -43.29 -75.57 -2.68
N HIS A 366 -43.46 -74.92 -1.54
CA HIS A 366 -44.17 -73.66 -1.43
C HIS A 366 -43.39 -72.50 -2.08
N TYR A 367 -42.07 -72.45 -1.88
CA TYR A 367 -41.18 -71.46 -2.48
C TYR A 367 -41.14 -71.58 -4.02
N LEU A 368 -40.92 -72.79 -4.55
CA LEU A 368 -40.89 -73.05 -6.00
C LEU A 368 -42.22 -72.73 -6.70
N ARG A 369 -43.36 -73.08 -6.09
CA ARG A 369 -44.69 -72.86 -6.68
C ARG A 369 -45.01 -71.38 -6.86
N LYS A 370 -44.67 -70.55 -5.87
CA LYS A 370 -44.92 -69.10 -5.90
C LYS A 370 -43.95 -68.34 -6.81
N LEU A 371 -42.75 -68.86 -7.01
CA LEU A 371 -41.78 -68.35 -7.99
C LEU A 371 -42.24 -68.59 -9.42
N TYR A 372 -42.80 -69.77 -9.69
CA TYR A 372 -43.40 -70.10 -10.99
C TYR A 372 -44.56 -69.15 -11.34
N ASP A 373 -45.40 -68.80 -10.35
CA ASP A 373 -46.51 -67.85 -10.53
C ASP A 373 -46.07 -66.41 -10.90
N ARG A 374 -44.77 -66.08 -10.76
CA ARG A 374 -44.18 -64.77 -11.12
C ARG A 374 -43.36 -64.78 -12.42
N GLY A 375 -43.39 -65.87 -13.20
CA GLY A 375 -42.78 -65.93 -14.53
C GLY A 375 -41.26 -66.11 -14.55
N GLY A 376 -40.66 -66.61 -13.47
CA GLY A 376 -39.26 -67.02 -13.47
C GLY A 376 -39.08 -68.39 -14.10
N GLU A 377 -38.32 -68.48 -15.21
CA GLU A 377 -37.76 -69.75 -15.66
C GLU A 377 -36.70 -70.19 -14.64
N LEU A 378 -36.97 -71.28 -13.95
CA LEU A 378 -36.03 -71.95 -13.06
C LEU A 378 -35.59 -73.22 -13.78
N GLU A 379 -34.38 -73.21 -14.35
CA GLU A 379 -33.68 -74.44 -14.75
C GLU A 379 -33.26 -75.18 -13.47
N VAL A 380 -34.23 -75.75 -12.77
CA VAL A 380 -33.95 -76.69 -11.68
C VAL A 380 -33.78 -78.04 -12.35
N GLU A 381 -32.54 -78.39 -12.69
CA GLU A 381 -32.17 -79.79 -12.87
C GLU A 381 -32.66 -80.55 -11.62
N GLU A 382 -33.49 -81.57 -11.81
CA GLU A 382 -34.31 -82.23 -10.79
C GLU A 382 -33.57 -82.46 -9.45
N GLY A 383 -33.78 -81.58 -8.47
CA GLY A 383 -33.12 -81.63 -7.16
C GLY A 383 -33.74 -80.70 -6.12
N ARG A 384 -33.62 -81.04 -4.83
CA ARG A 384 -34.04 -80.17 -3.72
C ARG A 384 -33.22 -78.88 -3.75
N LEU A 385 -33.87 -77.71 -3.59
CA LEU A 385 -33.15 -76.45 -3.38
C LEU A 385 -32.32 -76.57 -2.10
N ASP A 386 -31.01 -76.51 -2.26
CA ASP A 386 -30.09 -76.33 -1.14
C ASP A 386 -30.41 -74.99 -0.44
N ARG A 387 -30.24 -74.93 0.88
CA ARG A 387 -30.46 -73.72 1.69
C ARG A 387 -29.63 -72.56 1.14
N GLU A 388 -28.38 -72.84 0.76
CA GLU A 388 -27.46 -71.85 0.18
C GLU A 388 -27.94 -71.38 -1.20
N ALA A 389 -28.38 -72.30 -2.05
CA ALA A 389 -28.95 -71.96 -3.36
C ALA A 389 -30.24 -71.12 -3.23
N ALA A 390 -31.09 -71.43 -2.25
CA ALA A 390 -32.28 -70.64 -1.96
C ALA A 390 -31.92 -69.22 -1.48
N ILE A 391 -30.92 -69.09 -0.60
CA ILE A 391 -30.42 -67.78 -0.15
C ILE A 391 -29.85 -66.99 -1.33
N ALA A 392 -28.92 -67.57 -2.08
CA ALA A 392 -28.27 -66.92 -3.22
C ALA A 392 -29.29 -66.45 -4.26
N PHE A 393 -30.25 -67.31 -4.61
CA PHE A 393 -31.32 -66.97 -5.54
C PHE A 393 -32.24 -65.86 -5.02
N THR A 394 -32.59 -65.88 -3.73
CA THR A 394 -33.43 -64.83 -3.12
C THR A 394 -32.71 -63.48 -3.16
N VAL A 395 -31.41 -63.48 -2.89
CA VAL A 395 -30.54 -62.28 -2.92
C VAL A 395 -30.39 -61.76 -4.35
N GLU A 396 -30.10 -62.64 -5.32
CA GLU A 396 -29.95 -62.29 -6.74
C GLU A 396 -31.21 -61.62 -7.31
N ARG A 397 -32.39 -62.06 -6.86
CA ARG A 397 -33.68 -61.52 -7.28
C ARG A 397 -34.16 -60.32 -6.45
N GLY A 398 -33.41 -59.88 -5.44
CA GLY A 398 -33.77 -58.77 -4.57
C GLY A 398 -35.12 -58.97 -3.85
N LEU A 399 -35.51 -60.22 -3.56
CA LEU A 399 -36.83 -60.52 -2.99
C LEU A 399 -36.85 -60.24 -1.48
N TYR A 400 -37.72 -59.34 -1.03
CA TYR A 400 -37.87 -59.06 0.40
C TYR A 400 -38.81 -60.06 1.08
N PRO A 401 -38.67 -60.23 2.41
CA PRO A 401 -39.62 -61.00 3.21
C PRO A 401 -41.08 -60.52 3.09
N SER A 402 -41.29 -59.22 2.79
CA SER A 402 -42.59 -58.64 2.47
C SER A 402 -43.16 -59.10 1.12
N ASP A 403 -42.30 -59.49 0.19
CA ASP A 403 -42.65 -59.68 -1.22
C ASP A 403 -43.09 -61.10 -1.54
N GLY A 404 -42.95 -62.05 -0.63
CA GLY A 404 -43.31 -63.43 -0.91
C GLY A 404 -42.81 -64.41 0.15
N PRO A 405 -43.08 -65.72 -0.06
CA PRO A 405 -42.88 -66.71 0.98
C PRO A 405 -41.45 -67.25 0.96
N VAL A 406 -40.48 -66.37 1.21
CA VAL A 406 -39.14 -66.79 1.60
C VAL A 406 -39.28 -67.52 2.94
N PRO A 407 -38.73 -68.73 3.14
CA PRO A 407 -38.83 -69.43 4.42
C PRO A 407 -38.26 -68.61 5.58
N GLN A 408 -38.97 -68.55 6.70
CA GLN A 408 -38.53 -67.80 7.88
C GLN A 408 -37.13 -68.22 8.38
N SER A 409 -36.81 -69.50 8.21
CA SER A 409 -35.52 -70.11 8.58
C SER A 409 -34.32 -69.64 7.76
N ILE A 410 -34.53 -68.90 6.66
CA ILE A 410 -33.47 -68.29 5.86
C ILE A 410 -33.53 -66.76 5.82
N TRP A 411 -34.54 -66.12 6.45
CA TRP A 411 -34.72 -64.66 6.42
C TRP A 411 -33.54 -63.89 6.94
N PHE A 412 -33.00 -64.33 8.08
CA PHE A 412 -31.84 -63.69 8.69
C PHE A 412 -30.66 -63.62 7.71
N GLU A 413 -30.31 -64.74 7.10
CA GLU A 413 -29.19 -64.82 6.14
C GLU A 413 -29.48 -64.09 4.82
N VAL A 414 -30.71 -64.15 4.32
CA VAL A 414 -31.13 -63.39 3.13
C VAL A 414 -31.00 -61.89 3.38
N LEU A 415 -31.56 -61.38 4.48
CA LEU A 415 -31.46 -59.96 4.84
C LEU A 415 -30.01 -59.54 5.08
N LYS A 416 -29.22 -60.36 5.78
CA LYS A 416 -27.79 -60.08 6.01
C LYS A 416 -27.04 -59.88 4.69
N ARG A 417 -27.25 -60.76 3.70
CA ARG A 417 -26.62 -60.62 2.37
C ARG A 417 -27.17 -59.48 1.55
N LEU A 418 -28.49 -59.23 1.59
CA LEU A 418 -29.10 -58.08 0.92
C LEU A 418 -28.61 -56.74 1.49
N LEU A 419 -28.34 -56.68 2.79
CA LEU A 419 -27.76 -55.51 3.46
C LEU A 419 -26.27 -55.35 3.15
N GLN A 420 -25.54 -56.43 2.88
CA GLN A 420 -24.13 -56.38 2.45
C GLN A 420 -23.95 -56.07 0.96
N GLY A 421 -25.02 -56.17 0.17
CA GLY A 421 -25.01 -55.90 -1.27
C GLY A 421 -24.75 -54.44 -1.64
N GLU A 422 -24.82 -54.16 -2.93
CA GLU A 422 -24.81 -52.80 -3.46
C GLU A 422 -26.15 -52.10 -3.17
N GLY A 423 -26.09 -50.81 -2.92
CA GLY A 423 -27.24 -49.96 -2.62
C GLY A 423 -26.83 -48.71 -1.86
N SER A 424 -27.66 -47.67 -1.92
CA SER A 424 -27.49 -46.47 -1.10
C SER A 424 -27.80 -46.75 0.38
N SER A 425 -27.33 -45.88 1.27
CA SER A 425 -27.61 -46.00 2.71
C SER A 425 -29.12 -45.98 3.01
N GLU A 426 -29.88 -45.22 2.22
CA GLU A 426 -31.34 -45.17 2.30
C GLU A 426 -31.97 -46.49 1.85
N GLU A 427 -31.46 -47.11 0.78
CA GLU A 427 -31.93 -48.45 0.38
C GLU A 427 -31.66 -49.45 1.49
N ILE A 428 -30.44 -49.53 2.01
CA ILE A 428 -30.08 -50.44 3.12
C ILE A 428 -31.04 -50.24 4.31
N ARG A 429 -31.35 -48.98 4.66
CA ARG A 429 -32.33 -48.64 5.68
C ARG A 429 -33.72 -49.19 5.37
N GLN A 430 -34.23 -48.99 4.16
CA GLN A 430 -35.52 -49.52 3.71
C GLN A 430 -35.54 -51.05 3.72
N ARG A 431 -34.45 -51.71 3.27
CA ARG A 431 -34.29 -53.17 3.29
C ARG A 431 -34.42 -53.73 4.70
N LEU A 432 -33.76 -53.10 5.68
CA LEU A 432 -33.85 -53.51 7.08
C LEU A 432 -35.27 -53.28 7.65
N LEU A 433 -35.87 -52.12 7.39
CA LEU A 433 -37.21 -51.78 7.89
C LEU A 433 -38.30 -52.71 7.33
N ALA A 434 -38.20 -53.12 6.06
CA ALA A 434 -39.12 -54.07 5.44
C ALA A 434 -39.10 -55.46 6.12
N GLY A 435 -37.95 -55.88 6.65
CA GLY A 435 -37.77 -57.15 7.36
C GLY A 435 -37.91 -57.06 8.89
N TRP A 436 -37.96 -55.86 9.47
CA TRP A 436 -37.75 -55.67 10.92
C TRP A 436 -38.79 -56.37 11.80
N GLY A 437 -40.06 -56.33 11.41
CA GLY A 437 -41.18 -56.90 12.19
C GLY A 437 -41.18 -58.44 12.26
N GLN A 438 -40.29 -59.07 11.49
CA GLN A 438 -40.29 -60.50 11.21
C GLN A 438 -39.10 -61.25 11.84
N LEU A 439 -38.16 -60.50 12.43
CA LEU A 439 -36.93 -60.98 13.07
C LEU A 439 -37.12 -61.22 14.57
N ALA A 440 -36.37 -62.18 15.12
CA ALA A 440 -36.22 -62.33 16.57
C ALA A 440 -35.43 -61.16 17.16
N ASP A 441 -35.58 -60.87 18.46
CA ASP A 441 -34.90 -59.72 19.09
C ASP A 441 -33.37 -59.86 19.09
N GLU A 442 -32.87 -61.09 19.20
CA GLU A 442 -31.43 -61.41 19.09
C GLU A 442 -30.90 -61.13 17.67
N GLU A 443 -31.68 -61.44 16.64
CA GLU A 443 -31.33 -61.23 15.22
C GLU A 443 -31.37 -59.75 14.82
N LYS A 444 -32.27 -58.95 15.43
CA LYS A 444 -32.38 -57.51 15.17
C LYS A 444 -31.10 -56.75 15.52
N GLY A 445 -30.44 -57.13 16.61
CA GLY A 445 -29.17 -56.52 17.03
C GLY A 445 -28.07 -56.74 16.00
N GLU A 446 -27.91 -57.99 15.54
CA GLU A 446 -26.88 -58.35 14.54
C GLU A 446 -27.16 -57.71 13.18
N LEU A 447 -28.40 -57.75 12.69
CA LEU A 447 -28.74 -57.13 11.40
C LEU A 447 -28.66 -55.60 11.43
N LEU A 448 -28.98 -54.98 12.57
CA LEU A 448 -28.77 -53.54 12.75
C LEU A 448 -27.28 -53.20 12.67
N GLN A 449 -26.40 -53.97 13.32
CA GLN A 449 -24.95 -53.76 13.21
C GLN A 449 -24.44 -53.94 11.77
N VAL A 450 -24.92 -54.96 11.05
CA VAL A 450 -24.56 -55.18 9.64
C VAL A 450 -25.03 -54.01 8.76
N ALA A 451 -26.26 -53.54 8.94
CA ALA A 451 -26.81 -52.43 8.16
C ALA A 451 -26.09 -51.11 8.43
N LEU A 452 -25.77 -50.82 9.70
CA LEU A 452 -25.02 -49.63 10.09
C LEU A 452 -23.59 -49.69 9.58
N GLY A 453 -22.90 -50.82 9.74
CA GLY A 453 -21.55 -51.03 9.23
C GLY A 453 -21.48 -50.81 7.72
N ARG A 454 -22.41 -51.41 6.97
CA ARG A 454 -22.48 -51.18 5.52
C ARG A 454 -22.77 -49.72 5.18
N SER A 455 -23.70 -49.08 5.88
CA SER A 455 -24.02 -47.66 5.62
C SER A 455 -22.84 -46.73 5.94
N ALA A 456 -22.03 -47.05 6.95
CA ALA A 456 -20.80 -46.32 7.27
C ALA A 456 -19.72 -46.49 6.20
N GLU A 457 -19.73 -47.59 5.46
CA GLU A 457 -18.86 -47.82 4.30
C GLU A 457 -19.33 -47.10 3.01
N LEU A 458 -20.48 -46.44 3.01
CA LEU A 458 -20.98 -45.74 1.83
C LEU A 458 -20.61 -44.25 1.86
N PRO A 459 -20.51 -43.60 0.68
CA PRO A 459 -20.23 -42.15 0.60
C PRO A 459 -21.28 -41.28 1.29
N GLU A 460 -22.54 -41.72 1.40
CA GLU A 460 -23.59 -40.94 2.07
C GLU A 460 -23.55 -41.05 3.60
N GLY A 461 -22.89 -42.09 4.12
CA GLY A 461 -22.82 -42.41 5.54
C GLY A 461 -24.16 -42.80 6.17
N MET A 462 -24.19 -42.81 7.50
CA MET A 462 -25.34 -43.20 8.31
C MET A 462 -26.38 -42.09 8.52
N GLY A 463 -26.27 -40.95 7.84
CA GLY A 463 -27.14 -39.78 8.06
C GLY A 463 -28.66 -40.07 7.97
N CYS A 464 -29.08 -41.00 7.10
CA CYS A 464 -30.49 -41.41 6.95
C CYS A 464 -31.06 -42.17 8.17
N TRP A 465 -30.19 -42.72 9.03
CA TRP A 465 -30.59 -43.49 10.20
C TRP A 465 -31.02 -42.64 11.39
N ALA A 466 -30.76 -41.33 11.34
CA ALA A 466 -30.98 -40.41 12.46
C ALA A 466 -32.41 -40.43 13.00
N GLU A 467 -33.42 -40.67 12.14
CA GLU A 467 -34.82 -40.72 12.53
C GLU A 467 -35.20 -42.01 13.26
N ASN A 468 -34.53 -43.13 12.94
CA ASN A 468 -34.85 -44.46 13.43
C ASN A 468 -34.07 -44.83 14.71
N LEU A 469 -32.89 -44.25 14.91
CA LEU A 469 -32.00 -44.53 16.05
C LEU A 469 -32.36 -43.70 17.30
N SER A 470 -33.60 -43.78 17.77
CA SER A 470 -34.05 -43.08 18.99
C SER A 470 -33.90 -43.91 20.27
N LYS A 471 -33.70 -45.22 20.14
CA LYS A 471 -33.53 -46.13 21.29
C LYS A 471 -32.08 -46.16 21.77
N PRO A 472 -31.81 -46.21 23.10
CA PRO A 472 -30.46 -46.26 23.64
C PRO A 472 -29.58 -47.37 23.07
N GLU A 473 -30.11 -48.59 22.96
CA GLU A 473 -29.39 -49.76 22.43
C GLU A 473 -28.97 -49.57 20.96
N SER A 474 -29.83 -48.93 20.16
CA SER A 474 -29.54 -48.65 18.74
C SER A 474 -28.54 -47.51 18.58
N LEU A 475 -28.57 -46.52 19.47
CA LEU A 475 -27.56 -45.47 19.53
C LEU A 475 -26.19 -46.04 19.91
N GLU A 476 -26.13 -46.97 20.86
CA GLU A 476 -24.89 -47.64 21.25
C GLU A 476 -24.28 -48.43 20.08
N ALA A 477 -25.10 -49.19 19.35
CA ALA A 477 -24.65 -49.89 18.14
C ALA A 477 -24.11 -48.92 17.07
N ALA A 478 -24.82 -47.81 16.82
CA ALA A 478 -24.37 -46.78 15.88
C ALA A 478 -23.07 -46.10 16.33
N SER A 479 -22.93 -45.77 17.62
CA SER A 479 -21.69 -45.24 18.18
C SER A 479 -20.52 -46.21 17.97
N GLN A 480 -20.71 -47.51 18.24
CA GLN A 480 -19.67 -48.53 18.04
C GLN A 480 -19.22 -48.58 16.57
N VAL A 481 -20.17 -48.54 15.63
CA VAL A 481 -19.87 -48.52 14.19
C VAL A 481 -19.12 -47.25 13.80
N VAL A 482 -19.57 -46.06 14.23
CA VAL A 482 -18.85 -44.80 13.99
C VAL A 482 -17.40 -44.91 14.47
N TRP A 483 -17.16 -45.46 15.66
CA TRP A 483 -15.80 -45.60 16.20
C TRP A 483 -14.95 -46.61 15.43
N LEU A 484 -15.53 -47.72 14.97
CA LEU A 484 -14.82 -48.72 14.17
C LEU A 484 -14.31 -48.13 12.84
N HIS A 485 -15.08 -47.21 12.24
CA HIS A 485 -14.76 -46.60 10.95
C HIS A 485 -14.03 -45.24 11.06
N ALA A 486 -13.72 -44.75 12.26
CA ALA A 486 -13.06 -43.46 12.46
C ALA A 486 -11.72 -43.36 11.70
N GLY A 487 -10.91 -44.41 11.71
CA GLY A 487 -9.61 -44.42 11.06
C GLY A 487 -9.62 -44.43 9.52
N GLU A 488 -10.79 -44.50 8.88
CA GLU A 488 -10.88 -44.60 7.41
C GLU A 488 -10.89 -43.24 6.69
N GLY A 489 -10.93 -42.11 7.43
CA GLY A 489 -10.76 -40.77 6.87
C GLY A 489 -11.86 -40.33 5.89
N ARG A 490 -13.06 -40.91 5.99
CA ARG A 490 -14.15 -40.65 5.03
C ARG A 490 -14.88 -39.34 5.35
N PRO A 491 -15.26 -38.52 4.34
CA PRO A 491 -15.95 -37.25 4.59
C PRO A 491 -17.27 -37.38 5.36
N ALA A 492 -18.07 -38.41 5.07
CA ALA A 492 -19.36 -38.65 5.72
C ALA A 492 -19.24 -38.99 7.21
N TRP A 493 -18.08 -39.51 7.62
CA TRP A 493 -17.82 -39.88 9.00
C TRP A 493 -17.98 -38.72 9.97
N ASN A 494 -17.56 -37.51 9.58
CA ASN A 494 -17.68 -36.32 10.43
C ASN A 494 -19.15 -36.03 10.81
N ARG A 495 -20.06 -36.19 9.84
CA ARG A 495 -21.50 -36.03 10.04
C ARG A 495 -22.07 -37.13 10.92
N ASP A 496 -21.67 -38.38 10.67
CA ASP A 496 -22.13 -39.54 11.44
C ASP A 496 -21.66 -39.48 12.88
N TYR A 497 -20.42 -39.03 13.11
CA TYR A 497 -19.89 -38.80 14.45
C TYR A 497 -20.70 -37.73 15.20
N LEU A 498 -21.08 -36.62 14.58
CA LEU A 498 -21.92 -35.63 15.25
C LEU A 498 -23.31 -36.16 15.59
N LEU A 499 -23.89 -37.01 14.74
CA LEU A 499 -25.23 -37.57 14.95
C LEU A 499 -25.24 -38.68 16.00
N PHE A 500 -24.23 -39.54 16.00
CA PHE A 500 -24.24 -40.81 16.74
C PHE A 500 -23.05 -41.01 17.67
N GLY A 501 -22.07 -40.11 17.68
CA GLY A 501 -20.92 -40.16 18.57
C GLY A 501 -21.33 -39.95 20.02
N ASN A 502 -21.04 -40.92 20.88
CA ASN A 502 -21.26 -40.83 22.33
C ASN A 502 -20.06 -40.18 23.05
N ASP A 503 -19.66 -39.01 22.60
CA ASP A 503 -18.53 -38.25 23.15
C ASP A 503 -18.84 -36.74 23.08
N PRO A 504 -19.66 -36.21 24.01
CA PRO A 504 -20.03 -34.81 24.04
C PRO A 504 -18.79 -33.91 24.16
N GLY A 505 -18.56 -33.08 23.15
CA GLY A 505 -17.43 -32.16 23.14
C GLY A 505 -16.09 -32.80 22.75
N GLY A 506 -16.09 -34.02 22.22
CA GLY A 506 -14.95 -34.59 21.50
C GLY A 506 -13.70 -34.89 22.32
N ALA A 507 -13.84 -35.14 23.63
CA ALA A 507 -12.68 -35.42 24.48
C ALA A 507 -12.03 -36.75 24.09
N ARG A 508 -12.84 -37.79 23.86
CA ARG A 508 -12.37 -39.11 23.42
C ARG A 508 -11.91 -39.08 21.96
N LEU A 509 -12.54 -38.26 21.12
CA LEU A 509 -12.12 -38.00 19.75
C LEU A 509 -10.69 -37.45 19.73
N LEU A 510 -10.40 -36.44 20.54
CA LEU A 510 -9.07 -35.87 20.64
C LEU A 510 -8.02 -36.89 21.11
N GLU A 511 -8.38 -37.76 22.06
CA GLU A 511 -7.48 -38.78 22.61
C GLU A 511 -7.16 -39.88 21.58
N LEU A 512 -8.17 -40.38 20.85
CA LEU A 512 -8.02 -41.56 19.99
C LEU A 512 -7.70 -41.22 18.53
N HIS A 513 -8.24 -40.11 18.01
CA HIS A 513 -8.14 -39.71 16.60
C HIS A 513 -7.99 -38.19 16.45
N PRO A 514 -6.84 -37.62 16.89
CA PRO A 514 -6.60 -36.17 16.84
C PRO A 514 -6.62 -35.59 15.41
N ASP A 515 -6.31 -36.40 14.40
CA ASP A 515 -6.35 -36.06 12.98
C ASP A 515 -7.76 -35.80 12.43
N LEU A 516 -8.79 -36.34 13.09
CA LEU A 516 -10.19 -36.20 12.67
C LEU A 516 -10.90 -35.00 13.31
N VAL A 517 -10.30 -34.39 14.34
CA VAL A 517 -10.88 -33.27 15.10
C VAL A 517 -11.27 -32.12 14.17
N GLU A 518 -10.39 -31.76 13.24
CA GLU A 518 -10.62 -30.64 12.33
C GLU A 518 -11.85 -30.86 11.43
N GLY A 519 -11.98 -32.07 10.88
CA GLY A 519 -13.13 -32.45 10.04
C GLY A 519 -14.47 -32.38 10.78
N VAL A 520 -14.51 -32.89 12.01
CA VAL A 520 -15.72 -32.86 12.86
C VAL A 520 -16.12 -31.45 13.25
N VAL A 521 -15.14 -30.62 13.66
CA VAL A 521 -15.39 -29.22 14.00
C VAL A 521 -15.90 -28.44 12.78
N ALA A 522 -15.31 -28.67 11.60
CA ALA A 522 -15.74 -28.06 10.36
C ALA A 522 -17.19 -28.45 9.99
N GLU A 523 -17.55 -29.73 10.14
CA GLU A 523 -18.91 -30.21 9.92
C GLU A 523 -19.91 -29.58 10.90
N ALA A 524 -19.57 -29.52 12.19
CA ALA A 524 -20.42 -28.93 13.21
C ALA A 524 -20.69 -27.44 12.92
N LEU A 525 -19.65 -26.70 12.51
CA LEU A 525 -19.77 -25.31 12.10
C LEU A 525 -20.62 -25.13 10.83
N ARG A 526 -20.54 -26.07 9.89
CA ARG A 526 -21.37 -26.09 8.68
C ARG A 526 -22.83 -26.32 9.04
N ALA A 527 -23.11 -27.27 9.91
CA ALA A 527 -24.46 -27.54 10.43
C ALA A 527 -25.05 -26.33 11.17
N LEU A 528 -24.25 -25.58 11.93
CA LEU A 528 -24.71 -24.34 12.59
C LEU A 528 -24.93 -23.16 11.61
N LYS A 529 -24.61 -23.29 10.32
CA LYS A 529 -24.84 -22.25 9.31
C LYS A 529 -26.07 -22.51 8.44
N SER A 530 -26.60 -23.73 8.41
CA SER A 530 -27.82 -24.02 7.66
C SER A 530 -29.04 -23.53 8.44
N ASP A 531 -29.89 -22.71 7.80
CA ASP A 531 -31.20 -22.28 8.32
C ASP A 531 -32.21 -23.44 8.27
N ALA A 532 -31.90 -24.54 8.96
CA ALA A 532 -32.48 -25.84 8.68
C ALA A 532 -33.87 -26.06 9.30
N ALA A 533 -34.82 -26.47 8.47
CA ALA A 533 -36.01 -27.23 8.84
C ALA A 533 -35.84 -28.71 8.43
N GLY A 534 -36.44 -29.66 9.17
CA GLY A 534 -36.45 -31.08 8.81
C GLY A 534 -35.24 -31.88 9.33
N PRO A 535 -34.76 -32.93 8.63
CA PRO A 535 -33.65 -33.79 9.10
C PRO A 535 -32.35 -33.04 9.43
N ALA A 536 -32.12 -31.90 8.80
CA ALA A 536 -30.99 -31.01 9.09
C ALA A 536 -31.10 -30.30 10.47
N GLU A 537 -32.30 -30.20 11.05
CA GLU A 537 -32.53 -29.66 12.40
C GLU A 537 -31.90 -30.55 13.48
N ARG A 538 -31.95 -31.89 13.34
CA ARG A 538 -31.30 -32.81 14.29
C ARG A 538 -29.79 -32.65 14.26
N LEU A 539 -29.20 -32.57 13.06
CA LEU A 539 -27.76 -32.33 12.92
C LEU A 539 -27.38 -30.97 13.51
N TYR A 540 -28.18 -29.93 13.28
CA TYR A 540 -27.99 -28.62 13.90
C TYR A 540 -27.98 -28.70 15.44
N LEU A 541 -28.99 -29.34 16.04
CA LEU A 541 -29.11 -29.47 17.49
C LEU A 541 -27.93 -30.26 18.07
N ARG A 542 -27.54 -31.37 17.43
CA ARG A 542 -26.38 -32.16 17.86
C ARG A 542 -25.07 -31.40 17.72
N ALA A 543 -24.86 -30.71 16.61
CA ALA A 543 -23.69 -29.86 16.42
C ALA A 543 -23.63 -28.74 17.47
N HIS A 544 -24.77 -28.13 17.80
CA HIS A 544 -24.88 -27.13 18.85
C HIS A 544 -24.51 -27.71 20.22
N GLU A 545 -25.16 -28.80 20.65
CA GLU A 545 -24.88 -29.49 21.91
C GLU A 545 -23.40 -29.89 22.01
N TRP A 546 -22.86 -30.45 20.93
CA TRP A 546 -21.48 -30.90 20.87
C TRP A 546 -20.48 -29.74 20.98
N LEU A 547 -20.71 -28.62 20.27
CA LEU A 547 -19.84 -27.44 20.34
C LEU A 547 -19.96 -26.69 21.68
N VAL A 548 -21.13 -26.70 22.32
CA VAL A 548 -21.31 -26.19 23.69
C VAL A 548 -20.53 -27.04 24.69
N ALA A 549 -20.58 -28.37 24.56
CA ALA A 549 -19.81 -29.28 25.38
C ALA A 549 -18.30 -29.14 25.14
N ALA A 550 -17.89 -28.97 23.88
CA ALA A 550 -16.49 -28.79 23.49
C ALA A 550 -15.82 -27.59 24.19
N GLY A 551 -16.58 -26.55 24.52
CA GLY A 551 -16.11 -25.39 25.28
C GLY A 551 -15.59 -25.71 26.70
N ARG A 552 -15.88 -26.91 27.22
CA ARG A 552 -15.50 -27.40 28.57
C ARG A 552 -14.49 -28.56 28.57
N THR A 553 -14.10 -29.05 27.40
CA THR A 553 -13.20 -30.21 27.25
C THR A 553 -11.82 -29.78 26.73
N GLU A 554 -10.84 -30.68 26.77
CA GLU A 554 -9.51 -30.42 26.18
C GLU A 554 -9.55 -30.16 24.68
N LEU A 555 -10.64 -30.53 24.01
CA LEU A 555 -10.86 -30.19 22.61
C LEU A 555 -10.79 -28.68 22.36
N ARG A 556 -11.24 -27.86 23.31
CA ARG A 556 -11.12 -26.40 23.22
C ARG A 556 -9.68 -25.95 22.98
N ARG A 557 -8.69 -26.56 23.65
CA ARG A 557 -7.27 -26.20 23.45
C ARG A 557 -6.72 -26.68 22.10
N ALA A 558 -7.23 -27.79 21.60
CA ALA A 558 -6.82 -28.34 20.31
C ALA A 558 -7.39 -27.56 19.12
N MET A 559 -8.49 -26.82 19.31
CA MET A 559 -9.06 -25.99 18.25
C MET A 559 -8.19 -24.76 17.95
N PRO A 560 -7.99 -24.42 16.66
CA PRO A 560 -7.39 -23.13 16.28
C PRO A 560 -8.14 -21.95 16.92
N LEU A 561 -7.42 -20.89 17.27
CA LEU A 561 -8.00 -19.71 17.90
C LEU A 561 -9.13 -19.11 17.04
N GLU A 562 -8.95 -19.06 15.72
CA GLU A 562 -9.91 -18.51 14.76
C GLU A 562 -11.25 -19.25 14.81
N THR A 563 -11.19 -20.58 14.97
CA THR A 563 -12.37 -21.43 15.12
C THR A 563 -13.10 -21.11 16.43
N ARG A 564 -12.36 -21.00 17.54
CA ARG A 564 -12.91 -20.63 18.85
C ARG A 564 -13.54 -19.24 18.83
N GLU A 565 -12.89 -18.28 18.18
CA GLU A 565 -13.42 -16.93 17.97
C GLU A 565 -14.74 -16.97 17.18
N SER A 566 -14.83 -17.78 16.11
CA SER A 566 -16.06 -17.94 15.35
C SER A 566 -17.20 -18.56 16.17
N LEU A 567 -16.88 -19.51 17.05
CA LEU A 567 -17.86 -20.11 17.98
C LEU A 567 -18.39 -19.09 18.99
N THR A 568 -17.52 -18.18 19.46
CA THR A 568 -17.95 -17.12 20.38
C THR A 568 -18.94 -16.15 19.75
N ASP A 569 -18.77 -15.85 18.45
CA ASP A 569 -19.65 -14.95 17.69
C ASP A 569 -21.04 -15.58 17.44
N LYS A 570 -21.14 -16.91 17.46
CA LYS A 570 -22.40 -17.66 17.36
C LYS A 570 -23.22 -17.70 18.66
N GLY A 571 -22.73 -17.10 19.75
CA GLY A 571 -23.51 -16.98 20.97
C GLY A 571 -23.54 -18.22 21.87
N LEU A 572 -22.77 -19.27 21.54
CA LEU A 572 -22.79 -20.53 22.29
C LEU A 572 -22.44 -20.34 23.77
N ASP A 573 -23.23 -20.99 24.64
CA ASP A 573 -22.93 -21.08 26.07
C ASP A 573 -21.62 -21.86 26.28
N ASN A 574 -20.86 -21.54 27.34
CA ASN A 574 -19.47 -22.03 27.62
C ASN A 574 -18.34 -21.42 26.80
N TRP A 575 -18.66 -20.49 25.91
CA TRP A 575 -17.71 -19.68 25.15
C TRP A 575 -17.74 -18.21 25.60
N ARG A 576 -18.46 -17.92 26.69
CA ARG A 576 -18.71 -16.56 27.16
C ARG A 576 -17.43 -15.89 27.63
N GLY A 577 -16.60 -16.58 28.40
CA GLY A 577 -15.33 -16.03 28.87
C GLY A 577 -14.41 -15.67 27.72
N LEU A 578 -14.35 -16.47 26.65
CA LEU A 578 -13.54 -16.13 25.47
C LEU A 578 -14.16 -14.97 24.68
N ARG A 579 -15.49 -14.89 24.62
CA ARG A 579 -16.19 -13.76 24.01
C ARG A 579 -15.87 -12.45 24.74
N ASP A 580 -15.92 -12.50 26.08
CA ASP A 580 -15.65 -11.36 26.95
C ASP A 580 -14.16 -11.00 26.90
N LEU A 581 -13.27 -12.00 26.82
CA LEU A 581 -11.84 -11.81 26.60
C LEU A 581 -11.56 -11.13 25.26
N LYS A 582 -12.11 -11.66 24.16
CA LYS A 582 -12.00 -11.10 22.80
C LYS A 582 -12.55 -9.68 22.74
N ARG A 583 -13.66 -9.41 23.43
CA ARG A 583 -14.22 -8.06 23.57
C ARG A 583 -13.22 -7.16 24.26
N ALA A 584 -12.80 -7.47 25.49
CA ALA A 584 -11.80 -6.69 26.23
C ALA A 584 -10.52 -6.47 25.41
N PHE A 585 -10.13 -7.45 24.60
CA PHE A 585 -8.96 -7.36 23.73
C PHE A 585 -9.13 -6.39 22.55
N ASN A 586 -10.31 -6.34 21.94
CA ASN A 586 -10.59 -5.53 20.74
C ASN A 586 -11.28 -4.18 21.03
N GLY A 587 -11.88 -3.99 22.21
CA GLY A 587 -12.57 -2.75 22.59
C GLY A 587 -13.44 -2.82 23.86
N PRO A 588 -13.98 -1.69 24.33
CA PRO A 588 -14.77 -1.64 25.56
C PRO A 588 -16.16 -2.23 25.33
N THR A 589 -16.65 -3.13 26.22
CA THR A 589 -18.11 -3.44 26.27
C THR A 589 -18.64 -3.96 27.62
N GLY A 590 -17.94 -3.73 28.74
CA GLY A 590 -18.49 -4.04 30.07
C GLY A 590 -18.56 -5.54 30.35
N VAL A 591 -17.39 -6.14 30.53
CA VAL A 591 -17.28 -7.53 30.97
C VAL A 591 -17.90 -7.65 32.37
N ALA A 592 -19.01 -8.37 32.48
CA ALA A 592 -19.76 -8.52 33.72
C ALA A 592 -19.29 -9.76 34.49
N GLY A 593 -18.24 -9.59 35.30
CA GLY A 593 -17.79 -10.55 36.32
C GLY A 593 -16.78 -11.58 35.84
N ALA A 594 -16.24 -12.32 36.82
CA ALA A 594 -15.29 -13.40 36.59
C ALA A 594 -15.89 -14.49 35.71
N ALA A 595 -15.07 -15.07 34.82
CA ALA A 595 -15.47 -16.24 34.05
C ALA A 595 -15.70 -17.44 34.98
N ASP A 596 -16.50 -18.40 34.51
CA ASP A 596 -16.69 -19.66 35.22
C ASP A 596 -15.34 -20.35 35.49
N PRO A 597 -15.09 -20.93 36.68
CA PRO A 597 -13.82 -21.56 37.01
C PRO A 597 -13.37 -22.63 36.00
N GLU A 598 -14.29 -23.37 35.38
CA GLU A 598 -13.98 -24.35 34.34
C GLU A 598 -13.54 -23.68 33.03
N GLU A 599 -13.99 -22.46 32.74
CA GLU A 599 -13.52 -21.69 31.59
C GLU A 599 -12.15 -21.06 31.85
N GLN A 600 -11.87 -20.60 33.07
CA GLN A 600 -10.63 -19.91 33.43
C GLN A 600 -9.38 -20.74 33.10
N LYS A 601 -9.45 -22.07 33.21
CA LYS A 601 -8.34 -22.99 32.87
C LYS A 601 -7.96 -22.96 31.39
N TYR A 602 -8.85 -22.52 30.51
CA TYR A 602 -8.63 -22.37 29.07
C TYR A 602 -8.27 -20.94 28.68
N LEU A 603 -8.90 -19.95 29.33
CA LEU A 603 -8.74 -18.53 29.02
C LEU A 603 -7.28 -18.04 29.11
N ALA A 604 -6.46 -18.62 29.98
CA ALA A 604 -5.05 -18.24 30.09
C ALA A 604 -4.25 -18.58 28.81
N GLY A 605 -4.50 -19.73 28.19
CA GLY A 605 -3.88 -20.10 26.92
C GLY A 605 -4.40 -19.23 25.77
N GLU A 606 -5.70 -18.95 25.77
CA GLU A 606 -6.34 -18.07 24.78
C GLU A 606 -5.83 -16.63 24.86
N LEU A 607 -5.61 -16.11 26.08
CA LEU A 607 -5.00 -14.80 26.29
C LEU A 607 -3.56 -14.76 25.76
N TRP A 608 -2.78 -15.83 25.98
CA TRP A 608 -1.43 -15.95 25.42
C TRP A 608 -1.45 -15.90 23.89
N GLU A 609 -2.32 -16.68 23.25
CA GLU A 609 -2.45 -16.70 21.78
C GLU A 609 -2.90 -15.34 21.22
N LEU A 610 -3.90 -14.70 21.84
CA LEU A 610 -4.35 -13.35 21.47
C LEU A 610 -3.21 -12.33 21.62
N SER A 611 -2.41 -12.43 22.70
CA SER A 611 -1.26 -11.54 22.94
C SER A 611 -0.14 -11.71 21.90
N ASN A 612 0.01 -12.90 21.31
CA ASN A 612 0.97 -13.14 20.25
C ASN A 612 0.53 -12.57 18.90
N ARG A 613 -0.78 -12.40 18.67
CA ARG A 613 -1.32 -11.75 17.47
C ARG A 613 -1.17 -10.23 17.48
N LEU A 614 -0.92 -9.61 18.63
CA LEU A 614 -0.69 -8.16 18.71
C LEU A 614 0.66 -7.79 18.09
N ALA A 615 0.59 -6.90 17.10
CA ALA A 615 1.75 -6.16 16.62
C ALA A 615 2.02 -4.94 17.51
N ASP A 616 3.24 -4.42 17.48
CA ASP A 616 3.58 -3.16 18.12
C ASP A 616 2.74 -2.01 17.53
N GLY A 617 2.27 -1.10 18.38
CA GLY A 617 1.48 0.07 17.95
C GLY A 617 -0.02 -0.15 17.77
N VAL A 618 -0.56 -1.34 18.11
CA VAL A 618 -2.02 -1.58 18.16
C VAL A 618 -2.65 -0.84 19.36
N ARG A 619 -3.95 -0.54 19.28
CA ARG A 619 -4.71 0.07 20.39
C ARG A 619 -4.59 -0.81 21.64
N ALA A 620 -4.39 -0.19 22.80
CA ALA A 620 -4.27 -0.92 24.06
C ALA A 620 -5.54 -1.74 24.33
N PRO A 621 -5.43 -3.02 24.72
CA PRO A 621 -6.59 -3.78 25.16
C PRO A 621 -7.04 -3.28 26.55
N PHE A 622 -8.28 -3.58 26.91
CA PHE A 622 -8.87 -3.24 28.20
C PHE A 622 -8.35 -4.20 29.28
N LEU A 623 -7.08 -4.03 29.67
CA LEU A 623 -6.40 -4.96 30.57
C LEU A 623 -7.16 -5.15 31.89
N ARG A 624 -7.80 -4.11 32.42
CA ARG A 624 -8.66 -4.22 33.59
C ARG A 624 -9.80 -5.23 33.41
N ASP A 625 -10.48 -5.20 32.28
CA ASP A 625 -11.55 -6.15 31.96
C ASP A 625 -10.98 -7.57 31.77
N ILE A 626 -9.81 -7.68 31.15
CA ILE A 626 -9.08 -8.96 31.03
C ILE A 626 -8.79 -9.52 32.42
N VAL A 627 -8.25 -8.69 33.31
CA VAL A 627 -7.93 -9.06 34.70
C VAL A 627 -9.19 -9.49 35.44
N GLY A 628 -10.29 -8.76 35.29
CA GLY A 628 -11.58 -9.07 35.93
C GLY A 628 -12.19 -10.41 35.52
N LEU A 629 -11.74 -11.01 34.40
CA LEU A 629 -12.17 -12.35 33.98
C LEU A 629 -11.54 -13.49 34.80
N PHE A 630 -10.41 -13.23 35.46
CA PHE A 630 -9.65 -14.25 36.18
C PHE A 630 -9.69 -14.01 37.68
N ASP A 631 -9.72 -15.10 38.45
CA ASP A 631 -9.10 -15.05 39.77
C ASP A 631 -7.58 -15.02 39.56
N LEU A 632 -7.01 -13.83 39.39
CA LEU A 632 -5.59 -13.64 39.07
C LEU A 632 -4.68 -14.43 40.02
N ALA A 633 -4.98 -14.40 41.32
CA ALA A 633 -4.16 -15.06 42.32
C ALA A 633 -4.06 -16.57 42.08
N GLU A 634 -5.19 -17.20 41.76
CA GLU A 634 -5.27 -18.64 41.49
C GLU A 634 -4.76 -18.98 40.07
N ALA A 635 -5.12 -18.18 39.07
CA ALA A 635 -4.72 -18.38 37.67
C ALA A 635 -3.20 -18.33 37.51
N ILE A 636 -2.53 -17.38 38.16
CA ILE A 636 -1.06 -17.23 38.08
C ILE A 636 -0.33 -18.37 38.81
N LYS A 637 -0.88 -18.83 39.94
CA LYS A 637 -0.33 -19.97 40.70
C LYS A 637 -0.46 -21.28 39.94
N SER A 638 -1.63 -21.51 39.34
CA SER A 638 -2.00 -22.77 38.70
C SER A 638 -1.57 -22.86 37.24
N ASN A 639 -1.33 -21.74 36.55
CA ASN A 639 -1.09 -21.73 35.10
C ASN A 639 0.15 -20.88 34.70
N ALA A 640 1.20 -21.56 34.21
CA ALA A 640 2.39 -20.88 33.71
C ALA A 640 2.10 -20.00 32.48
N GLY A 641 1.16 -20.41 31.62
CA GLY A 641 0.76 -19.65 30.43
C GLY A 641 0.13 -18.30 30.77
N MET A 642 -0.52 -18.16 31.92
CA MET A 642 -1.03 -16.85 32.38
C MET A 642 0.13 -15.89 32.67
N ARG A 643 1.22 -16.37 33.28
CA ARG A 643 2.42 -15.56 33.52
C ARG A 643 3.11 -15.18 32.21
N ASP A 644 3.24 -16.12 31.28
CA ASP A 644 3.82 -15.85 29.96
C ASP A 644 2.97 -14.85 29.16
N ALA A 645 1.64 -14.93 29.25
CA ALA A 645 0.72 -13.98 28.63
C ALA A 645 0.87 -12.57 29.22
N LEU A 646 0.93 -12.45 30.55
CA LEU A 646 1.18 -11.17 31.22
C LEU A 646 2.57 -10.62 30.85
N ASP A 647 3.60 -11.46 30.80
CA ASP A 647 4.93 -11.04 30.39
C ASP A 647 4.98 -10.57 28.93
N ARG A 648 4.23 -11.24 28.04
CA ARG A 648 4.06 -10.81 26.66
C ARG A 648 3.33 -9.48 26.57
N LEU A 649 2.19 -9.33 27.24
CA LEU A 649 1.47 -8.06 27.33
C LEU A 649 2.35 -6.94 27.90
N ALA A 650 3.19 -7.23 28.88
CA ALA A 650 4.15 -6.28 29.46
C ALA A 650 5.25 -5.88 28.46
N SER A 651 5.55 -6.70 27.45
CA SER A 651 6.52 -6.34 26.41
C SER A 651 5.93 -5.44 25.31
N LEU A 652 4.60 -5.39 25.18
CA LEU A 652 3.94 -4.59 24.16
C LEU A 652 4.04 -3.09 24.45
N LYS A 653 4.02 -2.29 23.38
CA LYS A 653 3.94 -0.82 23.41
C LYS A 653 2.69 -0.35 22.67
N PRO A 654 1.50 -0.52 23.25
CA PRO A 654 0.27 -0.15 22.56
C PRO A 654 0.11 1.37 22.46
N ASN A 655 -0.80 1.82 21.60
CA ASN A 655 -1.27 3.19 21.62
C ASN A 655 -2.21 3.39 22.84
N LEU A 656 -1.80 4.27 23.73
CA LEU A 656 -2.40 4.56 25.03
C LEU A 656 -3.39 5.74 24.96
N ALA A 657 -4.07 5.94 23.83
CA ALA A 657 -5.08 7.01 23.73
C ALA A 657 -6.46 6.59 24.27
N GLY A 658 -7.15 7.52 24.93
CA GLY A 658 -8.57 7.40 25.33
C GLY A 658 -8.83 6.43 26.48
N GLU A 659 -10.04 5.86 26.51
CA GLU A 659 -10.51 4.96 27.57
C GLU A 659 -9.74 3.62 27.63
N ALA A 660 -9.27 3.17 26.48
CA ALA A 660 -8.52 1.91 26.37
C ALA A 660 -7.15 2.02 27.06
N GLY A 661 -6.46 3.15 26.88
CA GLY A 661 -5.21 3.42 27.59
C GLY A 661 -5.40 3.54 29.10
N GLU A 662 -6.52 4.11 29.57
CA GLU A 662 -6.84 4.17 31.00
C GLU A 662 -7.04 2.76 31.58
N ASN A 663 -7.85 1.93 30.92
CA ASN A 663 -8.09 0.55 31.35
C ASN A 663 -6.83 -0.32 31.28
N TRP A 664 -5.95 -0.05 30.33
CA TRP A 664 -4.64 -0.70 30.24
C TRP A 664 -3.78 -0.39 31.48
N VAL A 665 -3.66 0.89 31.83
CA VAL A 665 -2.90 1.33 33.01
C VAL A 665 -3.52 0.81 34.30
N LEU A 666 -4.84 0.90 34.45
CA LEU A 666 -5.55 0.37 35.62
C LEU A 666 -5.43 -1.14 35.75
N GLY A 667 -5.44 -1.87 34.63
CA GLY A 667 -5.23 -3.31 34.63
C GLY A 667 -3.84 -3.69 35.14
N TRP A 668 -2.78 -2.97 34.74
CA TRP A 668 -1.43 -3.21 35.26
C TRP A 668 -1.32 -2.93 36.75
N ARG A 669 -2.03 -1.92 37.25
CA ARG A 669 -2.13 -1.65 38.69
C ARG A 669 -2.77 -2.82 39.42
N GLU A 670 -3.89 -3.32 38.90
CA GLU A 670 -4.62 -4.43 39.51
C GLU A 670 -3.76 -5.70 39.54
N VAL A 671 -3.07 -6.02 38.44
CA VAL A 671 -2.08 -7.12 38.39
C VAL A 671 -1.00 -6.92 39.45
N ALA A 672 -0.40 -5.72 39.53
CA ALA A 672 0.70 -5.44 40.45
C ALA A 672 0.26 -5.45 41.93
N SER A 673 -1.01 -5.16 42.21
CA SER A 673 -1.58 -5.11 43.56
C SER A 673 -1.91 -6.47 44.17
N GLN A 674 -1.96 -7.54 43.36
CA GLN A 674 -2.26 -8.88 43.88
C GLN A 674 -1.17 -9.35 44.85
N GLU A 675 -1.55 -9.75 46.07
CA GLU A 675 -0.61 -10.17 47.13
C GLU A 675 0.33 -11.29 46.70
N VAL A 676 -0.10 -12.13 45.76
CA VAL A 676 0.70 -13.21 45.16
C VAL A 676 2.01 -12.70 44.55
N PHE A 677 2.05 -11.41 44.18
CA PHE A 677 3.21 -10.76 43.60
C PHE A 677 4.06 -9.94 44.57
N ALA A 678 3.84 -10.00 45.89
CA ALA A 678 4.67 -9.28 46.86
C ALA A 678 6.19 -9.61 46.79
N ASN A 679 6.59 -10.62 46.01
CA ASN A 679 7.97 -11.01 45.70
C ASN A 679 8.52 -10.33 44.42
N THR A 680 9.63 -10.84 43.87
CA THR A 680 10.40 -10.27 42.74
C THR A 680 9.59 -9.93 41.48
N HIS A 681 8.46 -10.60 41.24
CA HIS A 681 7.63 -10.35 40.05
C HIS A 681 6.71 -9.14 40.21
N GLY A 682 6.24 -8.83 41.42
CA GLY A 682 5.42 -7.63 41.64
C GLY A 682 6.21 -6.37 41.41
N GLN A 683 7.49 -6.33 41.75
CA GLN A 683 8.35 -5.19 41.41
C GLN A 683 8.41 -4.95 39.90
N ARG A 684 8.44 -6.01 39.09
CA ARG A 684 8.42 -5.92 37.62
C ARG A 684 7.07 -5.38 37.11
N TYR A 685 5.94 -5.86 37.62
CA TYR A 685 4.62 -5.36 37.19
C TYR A 685 4.32 -3.96 37.72
N TRP A 686 4.80 -3.61 38.91
CA TRP A 686 4.77 -2.23 39.42
C TRP A 686 5.60 -1.30 38.53
N HIS A 687 6.80 -1.70 38.12
CA HIS A 687 7.59 -0.95 37.14
C HIS A 687 6.84 -0.80 35.81
N LYS A 688 6.22 -1.87 35.31
CA LYS A 688 5.43 -1.81 34.07
C LYS A 688 4.23 -0.89 34.18
N PHE A 689 3.46 -0.96 35.27
CA PHE A 689 2.36 -0.04 35.56
C PHE A 689 2.84 1.42 35.49
N ARG A 690 3.99 1.73 36.11
CA ARG A 690 4.54 3.09 36.14
C ARG A 690 4.98 3.57 34.76
N GLU A 691 5.67 2.72 33.99
CA GLU A 691 6.06 2.99 32.60
C GLU A 691 4.83 3.28 31.72
N GLU A 692 3.80 2.45 31.80
CA GLU A 692 2.58 2.60 31.00
C GLU A 692 1.72 3.78 31.47
N ALA A 693 1.66 4.06 32.77
CA ALA A 693 1.01 5.24 33.33
C ALA A 693 1.64 6.53 32.80
N ALA A 694 2.98 6.57 32.76
CA ALA A 694 3.72 7.69 32.16
C ALA A 694 3.46 7.78 30.65
N GLY A 695 3.46 6.65 29.93
CA GLY A 695 3.13 6.58 28.51
C GLY A 695 1.70 7.05 28.18
N TYR A 696 0.72 6.65 28.99
CA TYR A 696 -0.68 7.05 28.87
C TYR A 696 -0.82 8.56 29.07
N PHE A 697 -0.19 9.08 30.13
CA PHE A 697 -0.17 10.52 30.37
C PHE A 697 0.52 11.26 29.23
N ALA A 698 1.61 10.71 28.69
CA ALA A 698 2.34 11.26 27.55
C ALA A 698 1.50 11.35 26.27
N GLN A 699 0.49 10.49 26.10
CA GLN A 699 -0.37 10.44 24.91
C GLN A 699 -1.76 11.07 25.13
N SER A 700 -2.27 11.12 26.36
CA SER A 700 -3.58 11.71 26.68
C SER A 700 -3.53 13.24 26.64
N ASP A 701 -4.44 13.88 25.89
CA ASP A 701 -4.58 15.34 25.86
C ASP A 701 -5.39 15.91 27.05
N GLN A 702 -5.90 15.06 27.94
CA GLN A 702 -6.82 15.45 29.00
C GLN A 702 -6.07 15.85 30.28
N ALA A 703 -6.30 17.08 30.76
CA ALA A 703 -5.78 17.55 32.05
C ALA A 703 -6.31 16.71 33.23
N GLU A 704 -7.50 16.13 33.10
CA GLU A 704 -8.12 15.22 34.08
C GLU A 704 -7.27 13.97 34.34
N THR A 705 -6.40 13.57 33.40
CA THR A 705 -5.50 12.42 33.58
C THR A 705 -4.51 12.62 34.73
N PHE A 706 -4.12 13.86 35.04
CA PHE A 706 -3.23 14.15 36.19
C PHE A 706 -3.94 13.91 37.53
N VAL A 707 -5.23 14.27 37.62
CA VAL A 707 -6.07 14.03 38.81
C VAL A 707 -6.30 12.54 39.01
N LYS A 708 -6.60 11.81 37.93
CA LYS A 708 -6.76 10.35 38.00
C LYS A 708 -5.46 9.67 38.45
N LEU A 709 -4.30 10.04 37.90
CA LEU A 709 -3.01 9.48 38.33
C LEU A 709 -2.68 9.78 39.79
N ARG A 710 -3.09 10.95 40.30
CA ARG A 710 -3.00 11.28 41.72
C ARG A 710 -3.85 10.33 42.57
N GLU A 711 -5.12 10.10 42.19
CA GLU A 711 -5.99 9.12 42.85
C GLU A 711 -5.37 7.72 42.84
N LEU A 712 -4.64 7.35 41.78
CA LEU A 712 -3.89 6.08 41.71
C LEU A 712 -2.66 6.05 42.64
N SER A 713 -2.08 7.20 43.00
CA SER A 713 -0.92 7.31 43.89
C SER A 713 -1.28 7.36 45.38
N GLU A 714 -2.51 7.77 45.71
CA GLU A 714 -2.96 7.97 47.10
C GLU A 714 -3.08 6.66 47.91
N GLU A 715 -3.00 5.49 47.27
CA GLU A 715 -3.03 4.16 47.93
C GLU A 715 -1.66 3.67 48.46
N GLY A 716 -0.67 4.55 48.60
CA GLY A 716 0.50 4.28 49.45
C GLY A 716 1.83 4.02 48.75
N ALA A 717 1.97 4.44 47.48
CA ALA A 717 3.27 4.48 46.81
C ALA A 717 3.58 5.91 46.37
N ASP A 718 4.56 6.56 47.03
CA ASP A 718 5.08 7.86 46.58
C ASP A 718 5.87 7.75 45.26
N ASP A 719 6.30 6.54 44.91
CA ASP A 719 7.20 6.28 43.79
C ASP A 719 6.59 6.51 42.39
N PRO A 720 5.34 6.11 42.07
CA PRO A 720 4.73 6.35 40.76
C PRO A 720 4.60 7.83 40.43
N LEU A 721 4.25 8.67 41.41
CA LEU A 721 4.15 10.12 41.22
C LEU A 721 5.53 10.73 40.93
N LYS A 722 6.58 10.26 41.63
CA LYS A 722 7.96 10.66 41.35
C LYS A 722 8.42 10.21 39.96
N GLU A 723 8.09 8.98 39.56
CA GLU A 723 8.50 8.42 38.26
C GLU A 723 7.79 9.13 37.10
N LEU A 724 6.50 9.44 37.23
CA LEU A 724 5.75 10.27 36.29
C LEU A 724 6.35 11.68 36.15
N LEU A 725 6.62 12.33 37.28
CA LEU A 725 7.24 13.66 37.28
C LEU A 725 8.66 13.61 36.69
N THR A 726 9.40 12.52 36.91
CA THR A 726 10.71 12.29 36.29
C THR A 726 10.58 12.19 34.77
N HIS A 727 9.64 11.38 34.28
CA HIS A 727 9.36 11.27 32.84
C HIS A 727 9.00 12.62 32.23
N LEU A 728 8.10 13.37 32.85
CA LEU A 728 7.63 14.66 32.34
C LEU A 728 8.71 15.74 32.33
N LEU A 729 9.55 15.76 33.36
CA LEU A 729 10.59 16.77 33.50
C LEU A 729 11.83 16.43 32.69
N PHE A 730 12.21 15.15 32.59
CA PHE A 730 13.53 14.74 32.11
C PHE A 730 13.52 13.87 30.85
N GLU A 731 12.46 13.12 30.55
CA GLU A 731 12.44 12.21 29.39
C GLU A 731 11.71 12.78 28.17
N GLY A 732 12.04 12.28 26.96
CA GLY A 732 11.39 12.64 25.69
C GLY A 732 12.27 13.41 24.69
N GLU A 733 12.14 13.09 23.39
CA GLU A 733 12.77 13.77 22.25
C GLU A 733 11.85 14.85 21.64
N ASP A 734 12.40 15.75 20.81
CA ASP A 734 11.86 17.05 20.34
C ASP A 734 10.32 17.21 20.25
N GLU A 735 9.60 16.32 19.57
CA GLU A 735 8.13 16.42 19.41
C GLU A 735 7.37 16.19 20.74
N ARG A 736 7.88 15.28 21.59
CA ARG A 736 7.32 14.99 22.92
C ARG A 736 7.61 16.12 23.91
N GLU A 737 8.70 16.87 23.72
CA GLU A 737 9.06 17.97 24.62
C GLU A 737 7.96 19.04 24.72
N LYS A 738 7.37 19.45 23.58
CA LYS A 738 6.27 20.43 23.56
C LYS A 738 5.00 19.89 24.23
N ALA A 739 4.70 18.60 24.03
CA ALA A 739 3.55 17.96 24.65
C ALA A 739 3.70 17.88 26.17
N TYR A 740 4.88 17.50 26.67
CA TYR A 740 5.18 17.43 28.10
C TYR A 740 5.14 18.80 28.75
N GLY A 741 5.66 19.84 28.10
CA GLY A 741 5.54 21.21 28.58
C GLY A 741 4.07 21.66 28.72
N ARG A 742 3.22 21.40 27.72
CA ARG A 742 1.77 21.70 27.79
C ARG A 742 1.10 20.99 28.97
N LYS A 743 1.45 19.72 29.20
CA LYS A 743 0.86 18.88 30.24
C LYS A 743 1.30 19.30 31.64
N LEU A 744 2.59 19.59 31.84
CA LEU A 744 3.10 20.19 33.08
C LEU A 744 2.42 21.53 33.38
N ASN A 745 2.18 22.35 32.35
CA ASN A 745 1.45 23.60 32.53
C ASN A 745 -0.04 23.39 32.85
N ALA A 746 -0.69 22.37 32.27
CA ALA A 746 -2.06 22.00 32.62
C ALA A 746 -2.15 21.48 34.07
N ALA A 747 -1.16 20.73 34.54
CA ALA A 747 -1.05 20.22 35.90
C ALA A 747 -0.66 21.28 36.95
N ARG A 748 -0.33 22.51 36.52
CA ARG A 748 0.19 23.57 37.40
C ARG A 748 -0.69 23.84 38.62
N SER A 749 -2.02 23.90 38.46
CA SER A 749 -2.92 24.18 39.58
C SER A 749 -2.90 23.08 40.64
N GLU A 750 -2.67 21.83 40.24
CA GLU A 750 -2.56 20.71 41.17
C GLU A 750 -1.21 20.71 41.89
N ILE A 751 -0.12 21.04 41.18
CA ILE A 751 1.20 21.28 41.80
C ILE A 751 1.11 22.41 42.83
N GLU A 752 0.34 23.47 42.58
CA GLU A 752 0.15 24.57 43.55
C GLU A 752 -0.65 24.12 44.78
N LYS A 753 -1.73 23.35 44.58
CA LYS A 753 -2.71 23.03 45.64
C LYS A 753 -2.36 21.82 46.49
N ASP A 754 -1.68 20.82 45.92
CA ASP A 754 -1.48 19.52 46.55
C ASP A 754 -0.07 19.40 47.17
N GLU A 755 -0.01 19.18 48.49
CA GLU A 755 1.25 19.05 49.22
C GLU A 755 2.05 17.81 48.78
N LYS A 756 1.39 16.66 48.53
CA LYS A 756 2.07 15.42 48.13
C LYS A 756 2.71 15.55 46.76
N VAL A 757 2.05 16.24 45.83
CA VAL A 757 2.60 16.54 44.50
C VAL A 757 3.82 17.45 44.61
N ARG A 758 3.79 18.44 45.51
CA ARG A 758 4.97 19.29 45.79
C ARG A 758 6.11 18.50 46.40
N GLU A 759 5.85 17.63 47.36
CA GLU A 759 6.88 16.77 47.96
C GLU A 759 7.50 15.79 46.94
N ALA A 760 6.68 15.17 46.09
CA ALA A 760 7.16 14.30 45.02
C ALA A 760 8.01 15.08 43.99
N LEU A 761 7.57 16.27 43.58
CA LEU A 761 8.31 17.16 42.69
C LEU A 761 9.66 17.56 43.30
N GLN A 762 9.68 17.94 44.58
CA GLN A 762 10.92 18.24 45.30
C GLN A 762 11.87 17.05 45.34
N ALA A 763 11.35 15.84 45.58
CA ALA A 763 12.14 14.61 45.62
C ALA A 763 12.77 14.32 44.25
N VAL A 764 11.99 14.44 43.17
CA VAL A 764 12.45 14.24 41.79
C VAL A 764 13.52 15.26 41.40
N LEU A 765 13.31 16.54 41.69
CA LEU A 765 14.28 17.59 41.39
C LEU A 765 15.56 17.43 42.22
N LYS A 766 15.44 17.00 43.48
CA LYS A 766 16.59 16.69 44.34
C LYS A 766 17.40 15.53 43.77
N GLN A 767 16.73 14.45 43.37
CA GLN A 767 17.36 13.27 42.78
C GLN A 767 18.02 13.61 41.45
N ALA A 768 17.35 14.34 40.58
CA ALA A 768 17.90 14.75 39.28
C ALA A 768 19.17 15.59 39.41
N VAL A 769 19.21 16.52 40.38
CA VAL A 769 20.41 17.31 40.69
C VAL A 769 21.52 16.44 41.28
N ALA A 770 21.19 15.44 42.10
CA ALA A 770 22.18 14.52 42.67
C ALA A 770 22.80 13.59 41.62
N ASP A 771 21.99 13.11 40.68
CA ASP A 771 22.40 12.19 39.61
C ASP A 771 23.07 12.92 38.42
N GLY A 772 23.14 14.25 38.47
CA GLY A 772 23.75 15.06 37.42
C GLY A 772 22.95 15.07 36.11
N HIS A 773 21.64 14.83 36.17
CA HIS A 773 20.78 14.97 34.99
C HIS A 773 20.88 16.40 34.44
N SER A 774 21.02 16.51 33.12
CA SER A 774 21.04 17.80 32.46
C SER A 774 19.68 18.48 32.62
N LEU A 775 19.64 19.58 33.37
CA LEU A 775 18.44 20.41 33.54
C LEU A 775 18.05 21.14 32.24
N ASP A 776 18.91 21.11 31.22
CA ASP A 776 18.71 21.71 29.89
C ASP A 776 17.39 21.23 29.24
N GLY A 777 17.13 19.93 29.22
CA GLY A 777 15.89 19.38 28.65
C GLY A 777 14.64 19.86 29.37
N MET A 778 14.69 19.95 30.70
CA MET A 778 13.59 20.49 31.51
C MET A 778 13.35 21.99 31.21
N PHE A 779 14.40 22.79 31.10
CA PHE A 779 14.27 24.22 30.78
C PHE A 779 13.76 24.45 29.36
N ARG A 780 14.23 23.68 28.37
CA ARG A 780 13.67 23.72 27.00
C ARG A 780 12.17 23.46 26.99
N ARG A 781 11.72 22.43 27.71
CA ARG A 781 10.30 22.04 27.82
C ARG A 781 9.45 23.12 28.48
N LEU A 782 9.98 23.76 29.51
CA LEU A 782 9.23 24.70 30.34
C LEU A 782 9.43 26.17 29.97
N ALA A 783 10.37 26.52 29.10
CA ALA A 783 10.63 27.90 28.66
C ALA A 783 9.36 28.62 28.13
N PRO A 784 8.43 27.95 27.42
CA PRO A 784 7.16 28.58 27.02
C PRO A 784 6.17 28.83 28.18
N TYR A 785 6.39 28.24 29.36
CA TYR A 785 5.46 28.19 30.49
C TYR A 785 6.04 28.81 31.77
N GLU A 786 6.37 30.10 31.72
CA GLU A 786 7.04 30.83 32.80
C GLU A 786 6.33 30.71 34.16
N LYS A 787 4.99 30.69 34.18
CA LYS A 787 4.23 30.49 35.42
C LYS A 787 4.44 29.11 36.05
N THR A 788 4.63 28.08 35.23
CA THR A 788 4.90 26.71 35.68
C THR A 788 6.31 26.59 36.23
N LEU A 789 7.30 27.22 35.57
CA LEU A 789 8.66 27.36 36.13
C LEU A 789 8.65 28.06 37.48
N GLU A 790 7.86 29.14 37.60
CA GLU A 790 7.75 29.88 38.86
C GLU A 790 7.09 29.04 39.96
N THR A 791 6.06 28.26 39.61
CA THR A 791 5.44 27.29 40.52
C THR A 791 6.46 26.25 41.01
N ILE A 792 7.27 25.71 40.09
CA ILE A 792 8.33 24.75 40.42
C ILE A 792 9.38 25.41 41.32
N ARG A 793 9.80 26.66 41.03
CA ARG A 793 10.74 27.42 41.87
C ARG A 793 10.21 27.61 43.29
N GLN A 794 8.93 27.93 43.44
CA GLN A 794 8.29 28.12 44.73
C GLN A 794 8.20 26.80 45.52
N ALA A 795 8.05 25.67 44.83
CA ALA A 795 8.11 24.35 45.42
C ALA A 795 9.52 23.95 45.88
N LEU A 796 10.60 24.58 45.42
CA LEU A 796 11.97 24.23 45.80
C LEU A 796 12.44 24.96 47.08
N ASN A 797 13.37 24.34 47.82
CA ASN A 797 14.07 25.02 48.92
C ASN A 797 15.11 26.04 48.38
N GLU A 798 15.66 26.90 49.24
CA GLU A 798 16.57 27.98 48.81
C GLU A 798 17.83 27.47 48.08
N GLU A 799 18.42 26.37 48.56
CA GLU A 799 19.61 25.77 47.94
C GLU A 799 19.29 25.26 46.53
N GLN A 800 18.18 24.54 46.38
CA GLN A 800 17.70 24.03 45.11
C GLN A 800 17.35 25.16 44.14
N ARG A 801 16.71 26.25 44.62
CA ARG A 801 16.44 27.44 43.80
C ARG A 801 17.72 28.09 43.30
N ALA A 802 18.74 28.20 44.14
CA ALA A 802 20.02 28.77 43.72
C ALA A 802 20.70 27.93 42.63
N ARG A 803 20.69 26.60 42.77
CA ARG A 803 21.22 25.67 41.75
C ARG A 803 20.41 25.72 40.45
N LEU A 804 19.09 25.73 40.56
CA LEU A 804 18.18 25.84 39.40
C LEU A 804 18.44 27.15 38.64
N LYS A 805 18.58 28.28 39.35
CA LYS A 805 18.90 29.58 38.75
C LYS A 805 20.25 29.58 38.05
N GLY A 806 21.25 28.90 38.61
CA GLY A 806 22.56 28.73 37.96
C GLY A 806 22.48 27.93 36.66
N ALA A 807 21.73 26.83 36.66
CA ALA A 807 21.51 26.01 35.47
C ALA A 807 20.68 26.72 34.39
N GLU A 808 19.70 27.53 34.80
CA GLU A 808 18.93 28.38 33.88
C GLU A 808 19.82 29.42 33.19
N GLN A 809 20.73 30.05 33.94
CA GLN A 809 21.69 30.99 33.36
C GLN A 809 22.62 30.29 32.36
N GLN A 810 23.15 29.11 32.71
CA GLN A 810 23.96 28.31 31.79
C GLN A 810 23.21 27.93 30.51
N PHE A 811 21.93 27.55 30.63
CA PHE A 811 21.08 27.26 29.48
C PHE A 811 20.88 28.50 28.59
N ARG A 812 20.58 29.65 29.20
CA ARG A 812 20.47 30.94 28.48
C ARG A 812 21.77 31.26 27.74
N ASP A 813 22.91 31.14 28.40
CA ASP A 813 24.22 31.44 27.82
C ASP A 813 24.54 30.50 26.64
N ALA A 814 24.28 29.19 26.79
CA ALA A 814 24.49 28.20 25.73
C ALA A 814 23.57 28.41 24.52
N LYS A 815 22.28 28.73 24.74
CA LYS A 815 21.34 29.05 23.67
C LYS A 815 21.70 30.36 22.96
N LEU A 816 22.14 31.36 23.71
CA LEU A 816 22.62 32.60 23.15
C LEU A 816 23.84 32.34 22.24
N GLU A 817 24.78 31.49 22.64
CA GLU A 817 25.92 31.09 21.81
C GLU A 817 25.50 30.33 20.55
N ASP A 818 24.55 29.39 20.65
CA ASP A 818 24.03 28.64 19.50
C ASP A 818 23.31 29.57 18.50
N TYR A 819 22.44 30.46 18.99
CA TYR A 819 21.82 31.47 18.14
C TYR A 819 22.86 32.40 17.50
N GLN A 820 23.90 32.81 18.25
CA GLN A 820 25.02 33.57 17.66
C GLN A 820 25.68 32.79 16.53
N LYS A 821 25.96 31.48 16.69
CA LYS A 821 26.54 30.64 15.63
C LYS A 821 25.62 30.50 14.42
N GLN A 822 24.31 30.29 14.64
CA GLN A 822 23.33 30.16 13.55
C GLN A 822 23.19 31.47 12.77
N VAL A 823 23.06 32.60 13.48
CA VAL A 823 22.99 33.92 12.87
C VAL A 823 24.29 34.24 12.13
N SER A 824 25.46 33.99 12.72
CA SER A 824 26.75 34.19 12.05
C SER A 824 26.90 33.33 10.79
N ARG A 825 26.46 32.05 10.80
CA ARG A 825 26.43 31.19 9.59
C ARG A 825 25.50 31.74 8.51
N LEU A 826 24.34 32.25 8.91
CA LEU A 826 23.38 32.86 7.97
C LEU A 826 23.93 34.15 7.38
N LEU A 827 24.66 34.95 8.16
CA LEU A 827 25.25 36.21 7.71
C LEU A 827 26.54 36.01 6.89
N SER A 828 27.32 34.96 7.16
CA SER A 828 28.59 34.69 6.45
C SER A 828 28.41 34.12 5.03
N GLY A 829 27.23 33.57 4.71
CA GLY A 829 26.96 32.89 3.45
C GLY A 829 27.74 31.57 3.26
N ARG A 830 27.38 30.75 2.26
CA ARG A 830 28.15 29.56 1.85
C ARG A 830 29.11 29.93 0.71
N ASP A 831 30.36 29.47 0.80
CA ASP A 831 31.38 29.59 -0.26
C ASP A 831 31.72 31.04 -0.69
N GLY A 832 31.69 31.98 0.27
CA GLY A 832 31.95 33.40 -0.01
C GLY A 832 30.86 34.09 -0.83
N LYS A 833 29.74 33.40 -1.10
CA LYS A 833 28.56 34.02 -1.72
C LYS A 833 27.68 34.62 -0.62
N PRO A 834 27.28 35.89 -0.74
CA PRO A 834 26.45 36.53 0.26
C PRO A 834 25.06 35.85 0.33
N PRO A 835 24.45 35.79 1.54
CA PRO A 835 23.21 35.04 1.78
C PRO A 835 22.07 35.48 0.85
N ASP A 836 21.23 34.51 0.46
CA ASP A 836 20.03 34.74 -0.36
C ASP A 836 18.86 35.31 0.45
N SER A 837 17.79 35.73 -0.22
CA SER A 837 16.58 36.25 0.43
C SER A 837 15.86 35.21 1.28
N ASP A 838 16.05 33.92 1.00
CA ASP A 838 15.34 32.81 1.63
C ASP A 838 15.93 32.49 3.01
N ALA A 839 17.24 32.70 3.20
CA ALA A 839 17.91 32.64 4.49
C ALA A 839 17.26 33.60 5.53
N PHE A 840 16.82 34.78 5.09
CA PHE A 840 16.15 35.76 5.95
C PHE A 840 14.66 35.47 6.18
N LEU A 841 13.97 34.84 5.20
CA LEU A 841 12.63 34.30 5.42
C LEU A 841 12.63 33.15 6.44
N ASN A 842 13.69 32.34 6.45
CA ASN A 842 13.90 31.32 7.47
C ASN A 842 14.20 31.91 8.85
N LEU A 843 14.97 32.99 8.95
CA LEU A 843 15.14 33.77 10.20
C LEU A 843 13.80 34.27 10.74
N LYS A 844 12.93 34.80 9.87
CA LYS A 844 11.59 35.25 10.27
C LYS A 844 10.70 34.09 10.76
N LYS A 845 10.79 32.90 10.15
CA LYS A 845 10.08 31.69 10.60
C LYS A 845 10.56 31.24 11.97
N ILE A 846 11.88 31.25 12.22
CA ILE A 846 12.48 30.92 13.52
C ILE A 846 11.99 31.90 14.60
N LEU A 847 11.97 33.20 14.30
CA LEU A 847 11.45 34.25 15.19
C LEU A 847 9.96 34.09 15.52
N SER A 848 9.16 33.65 14.56
CA SER A 848 7.71 33.46 14.78
C SER A 848 7.36 32.17 15.52
N ALA A 849 8.29 31.22 15.64
CA ALA A 849 8.06 29.90 16.25
C ALA A 849 8.48 29.82 17.72
N GLY A 850 9.35 30.73 18.19
CA GLY A 850 9.87 30.73 19.57
C GLY A 850 8.95 31.44 20.57
N GLY A 851 8.95 30.98 21.83
CA GLY A 851 8.28 31.68 22.94
C GLY A 851 8.95 33.03 23.27
N LYS A 852 8.30 33.88 24.09
CA LYS A 852 8.80 35.23 24.43
C LYS A 852 10.27 35.25 24.90
N ALA A 853 10.66 34.27 25.74
CA ALA A 853 12.03 34.16 26.26
C ALA A 853 13.06 33.75 25.18
N GLU A 854 12.69 32.89 24.23
CA GLU A 854 13.55 32.54 23.10
C GLU A 854 13.68 33.71 22.12
N ALA A 855 12.60 34.47 21.91
CA ALA A 855 12.63 35.68 21.11
C ALA A 855 13.58 36.72 21.71
N GLU A 856 13.61 36.88 23.04
CA GLU A 856 14.55 37.77 23.73
C GLU A 856 16.02 37.33 23.53
N LEU A 857 16.35 36.05 23.75
CA LEU A 857 17.71 35.53 23.54
C LEU A 857 18.15 35.61 22.07
N PHE A 858 17.25 35.30 21.14
CA PHE A 858 17.54 35.41 19.72
C PHE A 858 17.75 36.86 19.29
N ASN A 859 16.96 37.80 19.81
CA ASN A 859 17.13 39.23 19.56
C ASN A 859 18.48 39.74 20.08
N GLU A 860 18.91 39.25 21.24
CA GLU A 860 20.25 39.53 21.79
C GLU A 860 21.36 38.98 20.89
N ALA A 861 21.24 37.73 20.43
CA ALA A 861 22.18 37.12 19.49
C ALA A 861 22.26 37.86 18.15
N MET A 862 21.10 38.20 17.57
CA MET A 862 20.99 38.98 16.32
C MET A 862 21.64 40.35 16.45
N THR A 863 21.41 41.03 17.56
CA THR A 863 21.98 42.37 17.82
C THR A 863 23.50 42.32 17.83
N LYS A 864 24.06 41.34 18.54
CA LYS A 864 25.50 41.14 18.60
C LYS A 864 26.09 40.80 17.22
N ALA A 865 25.45 39.90 16.48
CA ALA A 865 25.91 39.48 15.16
C ALA A 865 25.82 40.61 14.11
N VAL A 866 24.77 41.44 14.15
CA VAL A 866 24.64 42.62 13.27
C VAL A 866 25.70 43.66 13.62
N ALA A 867 25.95 43.91 14.91
CA ALA A 867 27.02 44.81 15.33
C ALA A 867 28.39 44.32 14.85
N GLU A 868 28.68 43.03 14.99
CA GLU A 868 29.92 42.42 14.47
C GLU A 868 30.01 42.55 12.93
N LEU A 869 28.93 42.27 12.20
CA LEU A 869 28.89 42.38 10.74
C LEU A 869 29.15 43.81 10.25
N LEU A 870 28.57 44.81 10.92
CA LEU A 870 28.74 46.23 10.60
C LEU A 870 30.16 46.74 10.86
N THR A 871 30.93 46.04 11.69
CA THR A 871 32.37 46.30 11.91
C THR A 871 33.30 45.43 11.05
N SER A 872 32.75 44.48 10.29
CA SER A 872 33.51 43.50 9.50
C SER A 872 33.91 44.03 8.11
N PRO A 873 34.89 43.39 7.42
CA PRO A 873 35.21 43.69 6.01
C PRO A 873 34.03 43.51 5.05
N TYR A 874 33.02 42.73 5.45
CA TYR A 874 31.81 42.48 4.66
C TYR A 874 30.78 43.61 4.78
N LYS A 875 31.01 44.65 5.61
CA LYS A 875 30.17 45.85 5.72
C LYS A 875 29.80 46.37 4.33
N LYS A 876 30.78 46.53 3.44
CA LYS A 876 30.55 47.06 2.08
C LYS A 876 29.59 46.19 1.26
N VAL A 877 29.77 44.87 1.25
CA VAL A 877 28.92 43.92 0.51
C VAL A 877 27.50 43.89 1.08
N PHE A 878 27.37 43.90 2.40
CA PHE A 878 26.09 43.98 3.09
C PHE A 878 25.36 45.28 2.72
N MET A 879 26.05 46.42 2.78
CA MET A 879 25.47 47.71 2.43
C MET A 879 25.15 47.84 0.92
N GLU A 880 25.94 47.22 0.04
CA GLU A 880 25.69 47.23 -1.42
C GLU A 880 24.43 46.49 -1.83
N ARG A 881 24.12 45.36 -1.18
CA ARG A 881 22.88 44.62 -1.46
C ARG A 881 21.66 45.22 -0.79
N PHE A 882 21.81 45.81 0.39
CA PHE A 882 20.66 46.13 1.25
C PHE A 882 20.43 47.63 1.45
N GLY A 883 21.45 48.47 1.37
CA GLY A 883 21.39 49.92 1.60
C GLY A 883 20.48 50.70 0.63
N GLU A 884 20.12 50.09 -0.50
CA GLU A 884 19.24 50.67 -1.52
C GLU A 884 17.78 50.18 -1.45
N ASN A 885 17.53 49.02 -0.85
CA ASN A 885 16.18 48.46 -0.80
C ASN A 885 15.44 48.95 0.46
N THR A 886 14.70 50.03 0.31
CA THR A 886 13.91 50.66 1.39
C THR A 886 12.90 49.71 2.04
N ARG A 887 12.38 48.69 1.33
CA ARG A 887 11.50 47.66 1.93
C ARG A 887 12.29 46.70 2.82
N THR A 888 13.48 46.29 2.39
CA THR A 888 14.34 45.40 3.18
C THR A 888 14.90 46.12 4.41
N ILE A 889 15.33 47.37 4.27
CA ILE A 889 15.76 48.21 5.41
C ILE A 889 14.62 48.37 6.41
N LYS A 890 13.41 48.67 5.92
CA LYS A 890 12.24 48.77 6.79
C LYS A 890 11.93 47.44 7.48
N ALA A 891 11.99 46.30 6.79
CA ALA A 891 11.76 45.00 7.41
C ALA A 891 12.81 44.62 8.46
N ILE A 892 14.09 44.98 8.22
CA ILE A 892 15.18 44.81 9.19
C ILE A 892 14.94 45.70 10.42
N LYS A 893 14.60 46.97 10.20
CA LYS A 893 14.24 47.90 11.29
C LYS A 893 13.00 47.45 12.06
N ASP A 894 11.92 47.09 11.38
CA ASP A 894 10.69 46.62 12.00
C ASP A 894 10.92 45.35 12.85
N GLY A 895 11.90 44.50 12.48
CA GLY A 895 12.35 43.36 13.27
C GLY A 895 13.31 43.70 14.42
N LEU A 896 14.07 44.79 14.31
CA LEU A 896 15.10 45.22 15.28
C LEU A 896 14.68 46.39 16.19
N LEU A 897 13.49 46.98 15.97
CA LEU A 897 12.95 48.16 16.66
C LEU A 897 12.87 48.02 18.18
N ASN A 898 12.88 46.79 18.71
CA ASN A 898 12.88 46.53 20.15
C ASN A 898 14.29 46.47 20.78
N VAL A 899 15.37 46.60 20.00
CA VAL A 899 16.74 46.26 20.44
C VAL A 899 17.75 47.40 20.33
N GLY A 900 17.32 48.62 19.99
CA GLY A 900 18.17 49.83 20.10
C GLY A 900 19.33 49.93 19.09
N VAL A 901 19.34 49.10 18.03
CA VAL A 901 20.38 49.08 16.99
C VAL A 901 20.15 50.14 15.91
N ASP A 902 19.02 50.84 15.95
CA ASP A 902 18.60 51.79 14.92
C ASP A 902 19.65 52.87 14.62
N SER A 903 20.33 53.41 15.65
CA SER A 903 21.32 54.47 15.45
C SER A 903 22.57 53.99 14.70
N VAL A 904 23.03 52.77 14.99
CA VAL A 904 24.24 52.20 14.36
C VAL A 904 23.95 51.82 12.90
N LEU A 905 22.76 51.28 12.63
CA LEU A 905 22.33 50.95 11.28
C LEU A 905 22.07 52.21 10.45
N ASP A 906 21.50 53.26 11.04
CA ASP A 906 21.23 54.53 10.36
C ASP A 906 22.51 55.28 9.98
N GLU A 907 23.50 55.29 10.87
CA GLU A 907 24.83 55.88 10.60
C GLU A 907 25.52 55.12 9.46
N ALA A 908 25.52 53.78 9.49
CA ALA A 908 26.10 52.97 8.42
C ALA A 908 25.40 53.15 7.06
N ILE A 909 24.07 53.31 7.04
CA ILE A 909 23.29 53.60 5.83
C ILE A 909 23.60 55.00 5.29
N ALA A 910 23.73 56.00 6.16
CA ALA A 910 24.09 57.36 5.78
C ALA A 910 25.48 57.41 5.13
N ASP A 911 26.47 56.76 5.75
CA ASP A 911 27.84 56.65 5.22
C ASP A 911 27.87 55.99 3.84
N TYR A 912 27.19 54.84 3.68
CA TYR A 912 27.16 54.12 2.41
C TYR A 912 26.50 54.93 1.29
N ARG A 913 25.37 55.61 1.59
CA ARG A 913 24.69 56.47 0.61
C ARG A 913 25.56 57.65 0.20
N PHE A 914 26.30 58.23 1.14
CA PHE A 914 27.25 59.30 0.88
C PHE A 914 28.38 58.84 -0.05
N GLU A 915 29.04 57.71 0.23
CA GLU A 915 30.09 57.16 -0.62
C GLU A 915 29.59 56.84 -2.03
N LYS A 916 28.42 56.19 -2.14
CA LYS A 916 27.83 55.85 -3.44
C LYS A 916 27.42 57.09 -4.24
N LEU A 917 26.93 58.14 -3.58
CA LEU A 917 26.60 59.39 -4.25
C LEU A 917 27.85 60.09 -4.77
N ARG A 918 28.93 60.12 -3.97
CA ARG A 918 30.25 60.64 -4.36
C ARG A 918 30.80 59.90 -5.58
N ASP A 919 30.84 58.57 -5.54
CA ASP A 919 31.39 57.75 -6.62
C ASP A 919 30.59 57.90 -7.94
N ASN A 920 29.26 58.01 -7.85
CA ASN A 920 28.40 58.28 -9.02
C ASN A 920 28.63 59.70 -9.59
N LEU A 921 28.87 60.69 -8.74
CA LEU A 921 29.16 62.06 -9.16
C LEU A 921 30.53 62.18 -9.82
N GLU A 922 31.56 61.52 -9.28
CA GLU A 922 32.89 61.46 -9.88
C GLU A 922 32.86 60.77 -11.25
N TRP A 923 32.20 59.61 -11.35
CA TRP A 923 32.03 58.90 -12.62
C TRP A 923 31.33 59.76 -13.68
N TYR A 924 30.30 60.50 -13.28
CA TYR A 924 29.55 61.38 -14.16
C TYR A 924 30.38 62.59 -14.64
N LEU A 925 31.19 63.19 -13.78
CA LEU A 925 32.04 64.35 -14.11
C LEU A 925 33.26 64.02 -14.98
N CYS A 926 33.62 62.74 -15.03
CA CYS A 926 34.65 62.19 -15.93
C CYS A 926 34.09 61.81 -17.31
N GLY A 927 32.83 62.17 -17.62
CA GLY A 927 32.23 62.04 -18.96
C GLY A 927 31.56 60.70 -19.27
N GLY A 928 31.32 59.86 -18.25
CA GLY A 928 30.80 58.50 -18.45
C GLY A 928 29.28 58.33 -18.59
N GLY A 929 28.46 59.35 -18.29
CA GLY A 929 27.04 59.11 -17.96
C GLY A 929 25.98 59.97 -18.65
N ASP A 930 24.79 59.38 -18.77
CA ASP A 930 23.54 59.98 -19.24
C ASP A 930 22.94 60.92 -18.18
N GLY A 931 22.93 62.23 -18.47
CA GLY A 931 22.67 63.28 -17.49
C GLY A 931 21.29 63.35 -16.88
N ASP A 932 20.32 62.76 -17.56
CA ASP A 932 18.94 62.81 -17.10
C ASP A 932 18.72 61.80 -15.95
N LYS A 933 19.48 60.69 -15.89
CA LYS A 933 19.42 59.71 -14.78
C LYS A 933 20.06 60.21 -13.48
N LEU A 934 21.09 61.05 -13.56
CA LEU A 934 21.70 61.65 -12.37
C LEU A 934 20.78 62.74 -11.79
N GLY A 935 20.12 63.52 -12.66
CA GLY A 935 19.10 64.49 -12.26
C GLY A 935 17.98 63.85 -11.44
N ASP A 936 17.40 62.76 -11.94
CA ASP A 936 16.35 62.01 -11.23
C ASP A 936 16.81 61.42 -9.89
N LYS A 937 18.10 61.04 -9.76
CA LYS A 937 18.68 60.53 -8.50
C LYS A 937 18.90 61.65 -7.49
N LEU A 938 19.41 62.80 -7.93
CA LEU A 938 19.62 63.98 -7.07
C LEU A 938 18.30 64.59 -6.62
N GLU A 939 17.26 64.59 -7.46
CA GLU A 939 15.92 65.10 -7.11
C GLU A 939 15.21 64.23 -6.06
N ARG A 940 15.58 62.93 -5.97
CA ARG A 940 15.06 62.00 -4.95
C ARG A 940 15.83 62.05 -3.62
N GLU A 941 17.06 62.55 -3.61
CA GLU A 941 17.88 62.64 -2.41
C GLU A 941 17.49 63.91 -1.61
N LYS A 942 16.79 63.71 -0.49
CA LYS A 942 16.29 64.82 0.34
C LYS A 942 17.29 65.28 1.38
N ASN A 943 18.42 64.59 1.56
CA ASN A 943 19.42 64.96 2.54
C ASN A 943 20.36 66.07 2.02
N GLN A 944 20.12 67.29 2.51
CA GLN A 944 20.81 68.50 2.07
C GLN A 944 22.30 68.53 2.48
N GLU A 945 22.68 67.83 3.54
CA GLU A 945 24.08 67.72 3.99
C GLU A 945 24.89 66.85 3.03
N VAL A 946 24.32 65.71 2.62
CA VAL A 946 24.91 64.79 1.63
C VAL A 946 25.10 65.50 0.28
N LEU A 947 24.10 66.27 -0.18
CA LEU A 947 24.20 67.07 -1.41
C LEU A 947 25.26 68.18 -1.31
N THR A 948 25.42 68.80 -0.14
CA THR A 948 26.38 69.89 0.07
C THR A 948 27.82 69.37 0.07
N ALA A 949 28.08 68.30 0.83
CA ALA A 949 29.42 67.69 0.90
C ALA A 949 29.83 67.08 -0.46
N ALA A 950 28.88 66.51 -1.21
CA ALA A 950 29.12 66.05 -2.56
C ALA A 950 29.44 67.21 -3.52
N ALA A 951 28.71 68.33 -3.44
CA ALA A 951 28.98 69.51 -4.25
C ALA A 951 30.34 70.17 -3.92
N ASP A 952 30.76 70.17 -2.66
CA ASP A 952 32.07 70.69 -2.24
C ASP A 952 33.23 69.83 -2.77
N ALA A 953 33.07 68.50 -2.80
CA ALA A 953 34.04 67.58 -3.40
C ALA A 953 34.14 67.77 -4.93
N VAL A 954 33.00 67.94 -5.60
CA VAL A 954 32.92 68.25 -7.04
C VAL A 954 33.55 69.61 -7.34
N MET A 955 33.32 70.62 -6.50
CA MET A 955 33.92 71.94 -6.59
C MET A 955 35.45 71.89 -6.53
N ALA A 956 36.02 71.12 -5.60
CA ALA A 956 37.47 70.96 -5.47
C ALA A 956 38.12 70.31 -6.70
N SER A 957 37.37 69.45 -7.40
CA SER A 957 37.79 68.80 -8.65
C SER A 957 37.66 69.74 -9.87
N CYS A 958 36.53 70.45 -10.02
CA CYS A 958 36.27 71.34 -11.14
C CYS A 958 37.10 72.64 -11.14
N LEU A 959 37.54 73.13 -9.99
CA LEU A 959 38.39 74.31 -9.88
C LEU A 959 39.83 74.09 -10.40
N LYS A 960 40.22 72.85 -10.73
CA LYS A 960 41.56 72.54 -11.27
C LYS A 960 41.63 72.54 -12.80
N ASP A 961 40.50 72.54 -13.51
CA ASP A 961 40.45 72.38 -14.97
C ASP A 961 39.88 73.61 -15.68
N SER A 962 40.76 74.43 -16.27
CA SER A 962 40.40 75.67 -16.95
C SER A 962 39.60 75.45 -18.24
N SER A 963 39.60 74.25 -18.83
CA SER A 963 38.90 73.95 -20.07
C SER A 963 37.38 73.89 -19.87
N LYS A 964 36.91 73.36 -18.73
CA LYS A 964 35.50 73.28 -18.35
C LYS A 964 34.88 74.67 -18.13
N TRP A 965 35.67 75.62 -17.64
CA TRP A 965 35.24 77.01 -17.46
C TRP A 965 35.13 77.79 -18.76
N GLN A 966 36.05 77.55 -19.71
CA GLN A 966 35.96 78.15 -21.05
C GLN A 966 34.70 77.70 -21.78
N ALA A 967 34.28 76.46 -21.59
CA ALA A 967 33.08 75.90 -22.20
C ALA A 967 31.80 76.54 -21.63
N LEU A 968 31.70 76.66 -20.30
CA LEU A 968 30.63 77.39 -19.62
C LEU A 968 30.47 78.82 -20.18
N TYR A 969 31.58 79.55 -20.32
CA TYR A 969 31.57 80.94 -20.78
C TYR A 969 31.25 81.06 -22.29
N ARG A 970 31.75 80.17 -23.14
CA ARG A 970 31.41 80.13 -24.59
C ARG A 970 29.92 79.92 -24.82
N GLU A 971 29.26 79.17 -23.95
CA GLU A 971 27.84 78.84 -24.04
C GLU A 971 26.92 79.87 -23.35
N THR A 972 27.47 80.89 -22.68
CA THR A 972 26.67 81.94 -22.02
C THR A 972 26.51 83.17 -22.94
N MET A 973 25.33 83.37 -23.52
CA MET A 973 25.03 84.61 -24.24
C MET A 973 24.39 85.64 -23.31
N VAL A 974 24.95 86.85 -23.27
CA VAL A 974 24.29 88.01 -22.65
C VAL A 974 23.32 88.58 -23.67
N THR A 975 22.03 88.28 -23.51
CA THR A 975 20.97 88.92 -24.29
C THR A 975 20.48 90.16 -23.56
N THR A 976 20.40 91.28 -24.27
CA THR A 976 19.77 92.49 -23.74
C THR A 976 18.30 92.45 -24.18
N THR A 977 17.37 92.47 -23.23
CA THR A 977 15.94 92.56 -23.55
C THR A 977 15.62 93.92 -24.14
N LYS A 978 14.44 94.09 -24.77
CA LYS A 978 13.99 95.39 -25.30
C LYS A 978 13.93 96.49 -24.24
N ASP A 979 13.93 96.13 -22.96
CA ASP A 979 13.85 97.04 -21.81
C ASP A 979 15.22 97.37 -21.20
N GLY A 980 16.33 96.92 -21.82
CA GLY A 980 17.70 97.17 -21.34
C GLY A 980 18.21 96.19 -20.28
N GLU A 981 17.43 95.19 -19.89
CA GLU A 981 17.83 94.18 -18.90
C GLU A 981 18.78 93.15 -19.53
N ARG A 982 19.96 92.95 -18.91
CA ARG A 982 20.90 91.90 -19.33
C ARG A 982 20.48 90.57 -18.73
N ARG A 983 20.03 89.62 -19.57
CA ARG A 983 19.74 88.24 -19.16
C ARG A 983 20.77 87.28 -19.74
N LEU A 984 21.37 86.48 -18.85
CA LEU A 984 22.23 85.37 -19.21
C LEU A 984 21.34 84.22 -19.71
N ARG A 985 21.49 83.86 -20.98
CA ARG A 985 20.89 82.64 -21.52
C ARG A 985 22.02 81.63 -21.71
N LEU A 986 21.97 80.56 -20.92
CA LEU A 986 22.85 79.41 -21.07
C LEU A 986 22.32 78.53 -22.21
N SER A 987 23.19 78.18 -23.16
CA SER A 987 22.95 77.06 -24.08
C SER A 987 22.89 75.75 -23.28
N ARG A 988 21.92 74.88 -23.57
CA ARG A 988 21.63 73.67 -22.77
C ARG A 988 22.45 72.43 -23.18
N LYS A 989 23.57 72.59 -23.91
CA LYS A 989 24.21 71.45 -24.56
C LYS A 989 25.29 70.76 -23.72
N GLU A 990 25.82 71.39 -22.66
CA GLU A 990 26.87 70.75 -21.85
C GLU A 990 26.42 70.23 -20.45
N PRO A 991 26.91 69.05 -20.01
CA PRO A 991 26.54 68.43 -18.72
C PRO A 991 26.82 69.29 -17.48
N PHE A 992 27.93 70.04 -17.49
CA PHE A 992 28.31 70.94 -16.38
C PHE A 992 27.32 72.11 -16.24
N VAL A 993 26.80 72.62 -17.37
CA VAL A 993 25.78 73.69 -17.39
C VAL A 993 24.45 73.19 -16.81
N LYS A 994 24.05 71.94 -17.11
CA LYS A 994 22.87 71.30 -16.50
C LYS A 994 23.06 71.15 -14.98
N PHE A 995 24.19 70.58 -14.52
CA PHE A 995 24.50 70.41 -13.09
C PHE A 995 24.50 71.74 -12.33
N PHE A 996 25.16 72.77 -12.88
CA PHE A 996 25.20 74.10 -12.30
C PHE A 996 23.78 74.70 -12.13
N GLY A 997 22.88 74.43 -13.08
CA GLY A 997 21.47 74.84 -13.02
C GLY A 997 20.65 74.20 -11.89
N TYR A 998 21.06 73.04 -11.38
CA TYR A 998 20.41 72.34 -10.25
C TYR A 998 20.91 72.79 -8.87
N LEU A 999 22.03 73.50 -8.81
CA LEU A 999 22.54 74.07 -7.56
C LEU A 999 21.62 75.20 -7.05
N SER A 1000 21.52 75.34 -5.73
CA SER A 1000 20.84 76.50 -5.13
C SER A 1000 21.52 77.81 -5.58
N ARG A 1001 20.76 78.91 -5.60
CA ARG A 1001 21.32 80.23 -5.99
C ARG A 1001 22.55 80.62 -5.18
N ASP A 1002 22.58 80.31 -3.89
CA ASP A 1002 23.72 80.59 -3.02
C ASP A 1002 24.95 79.76 -3.41
N MET A 1003 24.75 78.46 -3.72
CA MET A 1003 25.83 77.61 -4.22
C MET A 1003 26.33 78.08 -5.59
N GLN A 1004 25.43 78.40 -6.52
CA GLN A 1004 25.79 78.99 -7.83
C GLN A 1004 26.65 80.25 -7.65
N GLN A 1005 26.31 81.13 -6.71
CA GLN A 1005 27.10 82.33 -6.42
C GLN A 1005 28.45 82.02 -5.76
N ARG A 1006 28.52 81.06 -4.82
CA ARG A 1006 29.79 80.63 -4.22
C ARG A 1006 30.72 80.03 -5.28
N VAL A 1007 30.18 79.19 -6.16
CA VAL A 1007 30.89 78.59 -7.29
C VAL A 1007 31.41 79.67 -8.25
N LEU A 1008 30.56 80.62 -8.66
CA LEU A 1008 30.96 81.72 -9.56
C LEU A 1008 32.01 82.64 -8.93
N ARG A 1009 31.90 82.95 -7.63
CA ARG A 1009 32.91 83.76 -6.92
C ARG A 1009 34.25 83.03 -6.80
N ALA A 1010 34.24 81.74 -6.47
CA ALA A 1010 35.45 80.93 -6.39
C ALA A 1010 36.15 80.85 -7.77
N ALA A 1011 35.38 80.58 -8.83
CA ALA A 1011 35.89 80.52 -10.20
C ALA A 1011 36.42 81.87 -10.70
N PHE A 1012 35.70 82.97 -10.44
CA PHE A 1012 36.14 84.32 -10.82
C PHE A 1012 37.45 84.71 -10.12
N ASN A 1013 37.60 84.36 -8.83
CA ASN A 1013 38.82 84.64 -8.08
C ASN A 1013 40.01 83.81 -8.57
N GLN A 1014 39.79 82.55 -8.96
CA GLN A 1014 40.84 81.63 -9.37
C GLN A 1014 41.28 81.79 -10.83
N HIS A 1015 40.39 82.28 -11.71
CA HIS A 1015 40.64 82.45 -13.15
C HIS A 1015 40.45 83.90 -13.63
N ARG A 1016 40.80 84.86 -12.76
CA ARG A 1016 40.64 86.31 -13.00
C ARG A 1016 41.26 86.79 -14.33
N ASP A 1017 42.45 86.29 -14.66
CA ASP A 1017 43.18 86.69 -15.87
C ASP A 1017 42.52 86.15 -17.15
N LEU A 1018 41.99 84.93 -17.09
CA LEU A 1018 41.25 84.31 -18.19
C LEU A 1018 39.95 85.08 -18.49
N PHE A 1019 39.21 85.48 -17.45
CA PHE A 1019 38.02 86.32 -17.60
C PHE A 1019 38.36 87.70 -18.20
N HIS A 1020 39.50 88.27 -17.83
CA HIS A 1020 39.96 89.55 -18.38
C HIS A 1020 40.33 89.44 -19.87
N GLU A 1021 41.09 88.41 -20.25
CA GLU A 1021 41.47 88.12 -21.64
C GLU A 1021 40.26 87.87 -22.54
N MET A 1022 39.28 87.09 -22.06
CA MET A 1022 38.06 86.80 -22.81
C MET A 1022 37.17 88.03 -23.01
N THR A 1023 37.14 88.94 -22.02
CA THR A 1023 36.42 90.21 -22.14
C THR A 1023 37.06 91.14 -23.17
N LEU A 1024 38.39 91.16 -23.24
CA LEU A 1024 39.16 91.87 -24.27
C LEU A 1024 38.87 91.32 -25.68
N ARG A 1025 38.91 89.99 -25.87
CA ARG A 1025 38.60 89.37 -27.17
C ARG A 1025 37.17 89.65 -27.67
N ALA A 1026 36.19 89.65 -26.77
CA ALA A 1026 34.81 89.98 -27.11
C ALA A 1026 34.65 91.45 -27.54
N TYR A 1027 35.42 92.35 -26.91
CA TYR A 1027 35.47 93.76 -27.27
C TYR A 1027 36.11 93.96 -28.65
N GLU A 1028 37.20 93.26 -28.95
CA GLU A 1028 37.89 93.29 -30.27
C GLU A 1028 37.02 92.73 -31.40
N GLN A 1029 36.29 91.63 -31.19
CA GLN A 1029 35.36 91.08 -32.18
C GLN A 1029 34.23 92.06 -32.51
N ARG A 1030 33.71 92.77 -31.51
CA ARG A 1030 32.69 93.79 -31.71
C ARG A 1030 33.21 94.95 -32.55
N GLN A 1031 34.44 95.41 -32.31
CA GLN A 1031 35.07 96.43 -33.16
C GLN A 1031 35.26 95.97 -34.61
N LYS A 1032 35.64 94.71 -34.84
CA LYS A 1032 35.72 94.13 -36.20
C LYS A 1032 34.36 94.11 -36.90
N TYR A 1033 33.29 93.80 -36.17
CA TYR A 1033 31.92 93.77 -36.70
C TYR A 1033 31.40 95.17 -37.04
N ASP A 1034 31.61 96.15 -36.16
CA ASP A 1034 31.22 97.55 -36.39
C ASP A 1034 32.01 98.18 -37.55
N LYS A 1035 33.28 97.77 -37.72
CA LYS A 1035 34.12 98.15 -38.87
C LYS A 1035 33.60 97.53 -40.16
N ALA A 1036 33.29 96.23 -40.17
CA ALA A 1036 32.71 95.54 -41.32
C ALA A 1036 31.37 96.16 -41.77
N ILE A 1037 30.50 96.56 -40.82
CA ILE A 1037 29.23 97.24 -41.12
C ILE A 1037 29.45 98.62 -41.78
N ARG A 1038 30.48 99.37 -41.36
CA ARG A 1038 30.79 100.69 -41.96
C ARG A 1038 31.49 100.59 -43.31
N GLU A 1039 32.34 99.58 -43.49
CA GLU A 1039 33.06 99.29 -44.73
C GLU A 1039 32.15 98.65 -45.79
N ASN A 1040 31.01 98.09 -45.38
CA ASN A 1040 29.98 97.55 -46.27
C ASN A 1040 29.10 98.62 -46.94
N ARG A 1041 29.76 99.57 -47.60
CA ARG A 1041 29.38 99.99 -48.95
C ARG A 1041 28.07 100.81 -49.06
N ARG A 1042 28.07 102.10 -49.45
CA ARG A 1042 29.06 102.85 -50.25
C ARG A 1042 29.61 102.04 -51.43
N GLY A 1043 28.78 101.83 -52.46
CA GLY A 1043 29.25 101.60 -53.83
C GLY A 1043 29.56 100.16 -54.25
N GLU A 1044 28.78 99.74 -55.25
CA GLU A 1044 29.11 98.93 -56.43
C GLU A 1044 29.60 97.47 -56.33
N GLU A 1045 28.95 96.70 -57.20
CA GLU A 1045 29.18 95.31 -57.62
C GLU A 1045 29.02 94.20 -56.58
N ASN A 1046 28.13 93.28 -56.95
CA ASN A 1046 27.49 92.32 -56.09
C ASN A 1046 28.16 90.94 -56.19
N PRO A 1047 29.02 90.54 -55.23
CA PRO A 1047 29.64 89.22 -55.20
C PRO A 1047 28.67 88.08 -54.84
N LEU A 1048 27.37 88.34 -54.62
CA LEU A 1048 26.36 87.29 -54.41
C LEU A 1048 26.15 86.39 -55.64
N ARG A 1049 26.56 86.83 -56.85
CA ARG A 1049 26.40 86.02 -58.07
C ARG A 1049 27.40 84.87 -58.14
N ASP A 1050 28.63 85.08 -57.68
CA ASP A 1050 29.68 84.05 -57.74
C ASP A 1050 29.62 83.10 -56.54
N ALA A 1051 29.16 83.58 -55.37
CA ALA A 1051 28.92 82.72 -54.20
C ALA A 1051 27.75 81.74 -54.39
N VAL A 1052 26.81 82.01 -55.30
CA VAL A 1052 25.66 81.14 -55.60
C VAL A 1052 26.00 80.07 -56.64
N LEU A 1053 26.95 80.32 -57.54
CA LEU A 1053 27.34 79.36 -58.58
C LEU A 1053 28.35 78.32 -58.08
N THR A 1054 29.20 78.65 -57.10
CA THR A 1054 30.04 77.64 -56.40
C THR A 1054 29.21 76.78 -55.42
N PHE A 1055 27.99 77.21 -55.07
CA PHE A 1055 27.09 76.52 -54.14
C PHE A 1055 26.26 75.39 -54.81
N LEU A 1056 26.35 75.23 -56.14
CA LEU A 1056 25.48 74.34 -56.92
C LEU A 1056 26.17 73.09 -57.49
N THR A 1057 27.42 72.79 -57.11
CA THR A 1057 28.19 71.69 -57.71
C THR A 1057 28.74 70.63 -56.74
N GLU A 1058 28.24 70.54 -55.50
CA GLU A 1058 28.57 69.43 -54.58
C GLU A 1058 27.32 68.67 -54.10
N PRO A 1059 27.29 67.33 -54.20
CA PRO A 1059 26.17 66.50 -53.77
C PRO A 1059 26.42 65.92 -52.38
N GLU A 1060 25.66 66.32 -51.35
CA GLU A 1060 25.33 65.50 -50.16
C GLU A 1060 24.49 66.30 -49.14
N GLY A 1061 23.53 65.62 -48.49
CA GLY A 1061 23.00 66.06 -47.18
C GLY A 1061 21.75 66.95 -47.17
N SER A 1062 20.59 66.37 -47.48
CA SER A 1062 19.26 66.93 -47.28
C SER A 1062 18.88 67.01 -45.78
N GLU A 1063 19.34 68.03 -45.07
CA GLU A 1063 18.70 68.50 -43.82
C GLU A 1063 18.97 70.00 -43.51
N GLY A 1064 19.88 70.63 -44.27
CA GLY A 1064 20.14 72.08 -44.19
C GLY A 1064 19.13 72.98 -44.92
N TYR A 1065 18.15 72.40 -45.62
CA TYR A 1065 17.35 73.10 -46.63
C TYR A 1065 16.14 73.87 -46.06
N VAL A 1066 15.61 73.50 -44.88
CA VAL A 1066 14.43 74.15 -44.27
C VAL A 1066 14.81 75.20 -43.22
N ALA A 1067 16.01 75.12 -42.63
CA ALA A 1067 16.51 76.12 -41.68
C ALA A 1067 16.98 77.42 -42.36
N ARG A 1068 17.43 77.36 -43.63
CA ARG A 1068 17.95 78.51 -44.37
C ARG A 1068 16.89 79.36 -45.09
N ILE A 1069 15.71 78.81 -45.40
CA ILE A 1069 14.58 79.57 -45.98
C ILE A 1069 13.84 80.41 -44.91
N LYS A 1070 13.87 79.99 -43.63
CA LYS A 1070 13.29 80.75 -42.51
C LYS A 1070 14.10 82.00 -42.11
N LEU A 1071 15.36 82.10 -42.54
CA LEU A 1071 16.20 83.28 -42.30
C LEU A 1071 15.94 84.41 -43.33
N ILE A 1072 15.33 84.11 -44.48
CA ILE A 1072 15.21 85.04 -45.63
C ILE A 1072 13.79 85.65 -45.78
N THR A 1073 12.73 84.99 -45.31
CA THR A 1073 11.34 85.44 -45.60
C THR A 1073 10.60 86.17 -44.49
N GLY A 1074 11.18 86.30 -43.29
CA GLY A 1074 10.82 87.34 -42.30
C GLY A 1074 9.33 87.54 -41.94
N ALA A 1075 8.43 86.61 -42.24
CA ALA A 1075 6.99 86.75 -42.01
C ALA A 1075 6.34 85.41 -41.62
N ARG A 1076 5.48 85.48 -40.62
CA ARG A 1076 4.80 84.37 -39.93
C ARG A 1076 3.81 83.66 -40.86
N LEU A 1077 4.02 82.37 -41.13
CA LEU A 1077 3.01 81.51 -41.76
C LEU A 1077 2.56 80.42 -40.77
N ASN A 1078 1.24 80.36 -40.59
CA ASN A 1078 0.54 79.52 -39.63
C ASN A 1078 0.46 78.05 -40.10
N ARG A 1079 0.66 77.13 -39.15
CA ARG A 1079 0.77 75.67 -39.33
C ARG A 1079 -0.45 75.04 -39.99
N ASP A 1080 -1.63 75.63 -39.83
CA ASP A 1080 -2.90 75.10 -40.34
C ASP A 1080 -3.05 75.17 -41.88
N LYS A 1081 -2.31 76.04 -42.58
CA LYS A 1081 -2.30 76.06 -44.06
C LYS A 1081 -1.31 75.06 -44.65
N LEU A 1082 -0.27 74.68 -43.90
CA LEU A 1082 0.71 73.67 -44.28
C LEU A 1082 0.11 72.25 -44.16
N ASP A 1083 -0.68 72.00 -43.11
CA ASP A 1083 -1.38 70.72 -42.91
C ASP A 1083 -2.54 70.50 -43.90
N LYS A 1084 -3.08 71.56 -44.51
CA LYS A 1084 -4.11 71.47 -45.56
C LYS A 1084 -3.51 71.13 -46.94
N TYR A 1085 -2.22 71.42 -47.16
CA TYR A 1085 -1.51 71.11 -48.40
C TYR A 1085 -0.96 69.68 -48.42
N LEU A 1086 -0.57 69.14 -47.25
CA LEU A 1086 -0.03 67.79 -47.11
C LEU A 1086 -1.10 66.67 -47.08
N ARG A 1087 -2.39 67.02 -46.91
CA ARG A 1087 -3.52 66.06 -46.93
C ARG A 1087 -4.06 65.73 -48.33
N LYS A 1088 -3.44 66.21 -49.42
CA LYS A 1088 -3.91 65.99 -50.80
C LYS A 1088 -3.20 64.88 -51.59
N PHE A 1089 -2.28 64.14 -50.98
CA PHE A 1089 -1.72 62.92 -51.58
C PHE A 1089 -1.92 61.72 -50.63
N LYS A 1090 -3.17 61.25 -50.58
CA LYS A 1090 -3.52 59.87 -50.21
C LYS A 1090 -3.58 59.05 -51.50
N LYS A 1091 -3.00 57.85 -51.53
CA LYS A 1091 -3.77 56.59 -51.48
C LYS A 1091 -2.85 55.34 -51.39
N PRO A 1092 -3.40 54.21 -50.91
CA PRO A 1092 -2.67 53.10 -50.28
C PRO A 1092 -2.72 51.81 -51.14
N VAL A 1093 -2.17 50.70 -50.63
CA VAL A 1093 -2.78 49.33 -50.54
C VAL A 1093 -1.69 48.31 -50.08
N PRO A 1094 -2.07 47.19 -49.43
CA PRO A 1094 -1.26 46.44 -48.46
C PRO A 1094 -0.87 45.01 -48.88
N ALA A 1095 -0.09 44.36 -47.99
CA ALA A 1095 -0.05 42.93 -47.62
C ALA A 1095 0.61 41.85 -48.53
N GLU A 1096 1.26 40.92 -47.80
CA GLU A 1096 1.50 39.48 -48.03
C GLU A 1096 2.83 38.91 -48.63
N ASP A 1097 3.33 37.93 -47.85
CA ASP A 1097 4.13 36.70 -48.09
C ASP A 1097 5.57 36.70 -48.65
N ALA A 1098 6.51 36.14 -47.86
CA ALA A 1098 7.08 34.78 -48.02
C ALA A 1098 8.46 34.60 -47.32
N ALA A 1099 8.65 33.40 -46.75
CA ALA A 1099 9.87 32.55 -46.63
C ALA A 1099 11.25 33.16 -46.26
N ASP A 1100 11.98 32.59 -45.28
CA ASP A 1100 12.89 31.46 -45.49
C ASP A 1100 13.76 31.11 -44.27
N GLY A 1101 14.28 29.89 -44.28
CA GLY A 1101 14.92 29.12 -43.20
C GLY A 1101 16.25 29.61 -42.61
N ARG A 1102 16.60 29.04 -41.45
CA ARG A 1102 17.98 28.93 -40.94
C ARG A 1102 18.21 27.63 -40.15
N PRO A 1103 19.46 27.12 -40.09
CA PRO A 1103 19.78 25.72 -39.81
C PRO A 1103 20.20 25.43 -38.36
N ALA A 1104 20.32 24.13 -38.07
CA ALA A 1104 20.66 23.48 -36.80
C ALA A 1104 22.11 23.70 -36.30
N PRO A 1105 22.38 23.52 -34.99
CA PRO A 1105 23.73 23.37 -34.46
C PRO A 1105 24.14 21.89 -34.26
N GLU A 1106 25.45 21.66 -34.45
CA GLU A 1106 26.21 20.41 -34.32
C GLU A 1106 26.30 19.86 -32.88
N PRO A 1107 26.63 18.55 -32.71
CA PRO A 1107 26.68 17.89 -31.41
C PRO A 1107 28.06 17.97 -30.74
N GLU A 1108 28.07 18.26 -29.43
CA GLU A 1108 29.25 18.12 -28.57
C GLU A 1108 29.47 16.67 -28.12
N GLN A 1109 30.75 16.37 -27.92
CA GLN A 1109 31.39 15.06 -27.88
C GLN A 1109 31.19 14.31 -26.55
N SER A 1110 31.01 12.99 -26.67
CA SER A 1110 30.97 12.02 -25.58
C SER A 1110 32.36 11.71 -25.02
N GLU A 1111 32.54 11.84 -23.70
CA GLU A 1111 33.68 11.26 -22.98
C GLU A 1111 33.40 9.79 -22.62
N ALA A 1112 34.38 8.93 -22.88
CA ALA A 1112 34.36 7.49 -22.64
C ALA A 1112 34.65 7.13 -21.17
N PRO A 1113 34.13 6.01 -20.64
CA PRO A 1113 34.56 5.48 -19.35
C PRO A 1113 35.73 4.49 -19.50
N VAL A 1114 36.68 4.61 -18.57
CA VAL A 1114 37.87 3.77 -18.35
C VAL A 1114 37.46 2.39 -17.79
N PRO A 1115 38.07 1.27 -18.23
CA PRO A 1115 37.81 -0.05 -17.66
C PRO A 1115 38.69 -0.32 -16.43
N ALA A 1116 38.12 -0.88 -15.37
CA ALA A 1116 38.86 -1.48 -14.27
C ALA A 1116 38.91 -3.00 -14.46
N THR A 1117 40.13 -3.53 -14.46
CA THR A 1117 40.49 -4.94 -14.55
C THR A 1117 40.19 -5.74 -13.27
N PRO A 1118 40.11 -7.08 -13.37
CA PRO A 1118 39.70 -7.98 -12.29
C PRO A 1118 40.88 -8.60 -11.52
N GLU A 1119 40.54 -9.44 -10.54
CA GLU A 1119 41.35 -10.38 -9.74
C GLU A 1119 41.81 -9.90 -8.36
N GLN A 1120 41.26 -10.51 -7.30
CA GLN A 1120 42.04 -11.45 -6.50
C GLN A 1120 41.17 -12.30 -5.57
N GLU A 1121 41.50 -13.59 -5.59
CA GLU A 1121 40.93 -14.72 -4.86
C GLU A 1121 41.18 -14.63 -3.35
N ALA A 1122 40.23 -15.12 -2.55
CA ALA A 1122 40.53 -15.71 -1.24
C ALA A 1122 39.46 -16.75 -0.86
N THR A 1123 39.90 -18.00 -0.78
CA THR A 1123 39.16 -19.20 -0.33
C THR A 1123 39.18 -19.30 1.22
N PRO A 1124 38.54 -20.33 1.84
CA PRO A 1124 37.56 -20.15 2.93
C PRO A 1124 38.14 -20.42 4.33
N ARG A 1125 37.43 -19.97 5.38
CA ARG A 1125 37.59 -20.55 6.73
C ARG A 1125 36.27 -20.84 7.42
N GLN A 1126 36.23 -22.06 7.92
CA GLN A 1126 35.20 -22.70 8.73
C GLN A 1126 35.03 -22.03 10.11
N GLY A 1127 33.78 -22.03 10.57
CA GLY A 1127 33.33 -22.34 11.94
C GLY A 1127 33.82 -21.49 13.11
N TRP A 1128 32.89 -20.97 13.92
CA TRP A 1128 32.54 -21.52 15.24
C TRP A 1128 31.46 -20.67 15.95
N ARG A 1129 30.86 -21.31 16.95
CA ARG A 1129 29.63 -20.99 17.71
C ARG A 1129 29.78 -19.86 18.74
N GLY A 1130 28.61 -19.33 19.13
CA GLY A 1130 28.36 -18.58 20.39
C GLY A 1130 28.72 -17.11 20.25
N TRP A 1131 27.93 -16.15 20.74
CA TRP A 1131 27.80 -15.87 22.16
C TRP A 1131 26.61 -14.93 22.42
N LEU A 1132 25.92 -15.15 23.53
CA LEU A 1132 25.07 -14.16 24.24
C LEU A 1132 25.98 -13.17 25.01
N PRO A 1133 25.44 -12.04 25.51
CA PRO A 1133 26.09 -10.73 25.48
C PRO A 1133 26.76 -10.37 26.81
N TRP A 1134 27.58 -9.30 26.81
CA TRP A 1134 27.58 -8.28 27.87
C TRP A 1134 28.36 -7.01 27.47
N PRO A 1135 28.10 -5.86 28.13
CA PRO A 1135 28.33 -4.51 27.59
C PRO A 1135 29.57 -3.81 28.19
N LYS A 1136 30.07 -2.77 27.51
CA LYS A 1136 30.31 -1.41 28.08
C LYS A 1136 30.98 -0.45 27.10
N LYS A 1137 30.51 0.79 27.20
CA LYS A 1137 31.03 2.09 26.75
C LYS A 1137 32.56 2.23 26.77
N THR A 1138 33.09 2.88 25.73
CA THR A 1138 33.96 4.08 25.72
C THR A 1138 33.93 4.60 24.27
N GLY A 1139 33.48 5.80 23.93
CA GLY A 1139 34.11 7.07 24.27
C GLY A 1139 35.03 7.50 23.11
N GLY A 1140 34.51 8.32 22.19
CA GLY A 1140 35.21 8.88 21.02
C GLY A 1140 34.26 9.68 20.15
#